data_AF-A0A8J2MH77-F1
#
_entry.id   AF-A0A8J2MH77-F1
#
_cell.length_a   1.000
_cell.length_b   1.000
_cell.length_c   1.000
_cell.angle_alpha   90.00
_cell.angle_beta   90.00
_cell.angle_gamma   90.00
#
_symmetry.space_group_name_H-M   'P 1'
#
loop_
_entity.id
_entity.type
_entity.pdbx_description
1 polymer ?
#
loop_
_entity_poly.entity_id
_entity_poly.type
_entity_poly.pdbx_seq_one_letter_code
_entity_poly.pdbx_strand_id
1 'polypeptide(L)'
;MDGRKDEAAKLLLTSWEEIIRNILIPEYVVRLTEEIVERKKKWESNRNNKNDEYLREEFEDGVLYINVDNEQVIYDKPNKIIEWMLRREEIENISQMINDKNKMRQKNDNDKEIMERAATKIQQWWKKRLFWKNFEELKRSDKPSLRVVRRLIPLLLHRWNDGREDKELEENRLYAIKLINANRYLEEKMIDLNDKIAKLSINEIQFQDLQNSLKNIITEAERKVTADKLLSVDKKDRMKLNRYEIIFFYLQTEVEYLARLMGKYSNDMNALSDLFRGSVLPVYSYGMSNREMSLLALLLAKYLQEEIKQLNNPFDFRNSSSCVILQILIESYTRMELQRLQIAELNQKLDYAEYRKKYFNLNPIYLFESITGIKPKNIDEAMSNSTVIKIFNDSKQFLMHWANVYADILFGKVIEYPDIVRYIAVSARNDLKKRFPTESDAIIIQAISAWLYKGCWMNVISAENLDVITEKSKEYPALAFRKTISKFIEYSILNFGYGAEKYWLNSLNEAITKINAISEWHFMKFIVQNPPVYSYNIEDKEWDKYGPYKPVLHITMHQLRVTLQRLQNDINEVIPQNSRLNRFITDTLLPDDNMEQYVTFHLHPFIPDEIDNNDKLLRRTIRYVEQCLLCGCPGNNLIQLLARHTLQKEEEVFRKLLHHKNDQPTLDDTKCHIIRQLSTLEKAKRVTSINNYQNIVTAIAKDISREDNYRKSCQLQLMTIHKLVCHLENTRFNYRKRLERYVNYLKKFND
;
A
#
# COMPACT_ATOMS: atom_id res chain seq x y z
N MET A 1 16.52 49.37 6.87
CA MET A 1 17.54 49.34 5.78
C MET A 1 16.79 49.12 4.47
N ASP A 2 15.98 50.11 4.08
CA ASP A 2 14.85 49.92 3.16
C ASP A 2 15.04 50.58 1.79
N GLY A 3 16.22 51.14 1.50
CA GLY A 3 16.50 51.80 0.22
C GLY A 3 16.83 50.84 -0.95
N ARG A 4 17.58 49.75 -0.70
CA ARG A 4 18.02 48.83 -1.78
C ARG A 4 16.92 47.89 -2.29
N LYS A 5 15.90 47.61 -1.46
CA LYS A 5 14.72 46.83 -1.85
C LYS A 5 13.88 47.59 -2.87
N ASP A 6 13.71 48.90 -2.67
CA ASP A 6 12.93 49.79 -3.54
C ASP A 6 13.59 50.05 -4.90
N GLU A 7 14.93 50.04 -4.96
CA GLU A 7 15.68 50.28 -6.19
C GLU A 7 15.71 49.04 -7.09
N ALA A 8 15.95 47.84 -6.51
CA ALA A 8 15.84 46.57 -7.22
C ALA A 8 14.39 46.29 -7.67
N ALA A 9 13.41 46.69 -6.86
CA ALA A 9 11.98 46.66 -7.19
C ALA A 9 11.63 47.52 -8.40
N LYS A 10 12.05 48.79 -8.36
CA LYS A 10 11.82 49.76 -9.43
C LYS A 10 12.52 49.33 -10.71
N LEU A 11 13.74 48.81 -10.63
CA LEU A 11 14.50 48.30 -11.78
C LEU A 11 13.87 47.05 -12.39
N LEU A 12 13.40 46.09 -11.58
CA LEU A 12 12.66 44.92 -12.07
C LEU A 12 11.34 45.32 -12.73
N LEU A 13 10.62 46.31 -12.19
CA LEU A 13 9.39 46.84 -12.78
C LEU A 13 9.62 47.53 -14.13
N THR A 14 10.68 48.34 -14.24
CA THR A 14 11.04 49.01 -15.51
C THR A 14 11.54 48.02 -16.55
N SER A 15 12.36 47.03 -16.16
CA SER A 15 12.83 46.00 -17.10
C SER A 15 11.73 45.02 -17.49
N TRP A 16 10.75 44.76 -16.61
CA TRP A 16 9.58 43.93 -16.91
C TRP A 16 8.63 44.63 -17.91
N GLU A 17 8.33 45.92 -17.73
CA GLU A 17 7.54 46.70 -18.69
C GLU A 17 8.18 46.72 -20.09
N GLU A 18 9.52 46.81 -20.15
CA GLU A 18 10.29 46.82 -21.40
C GLU A 18 10.38 45.44 -22.07
N ILE A 19 10.51 44.36 -21.28
CA ILE A 19 10.49 42.96 -21.75
C ILE A 19 9.11 42.57 -22.29
N ILE A 20 8.03 42.93 -21.60
CA ILE A 20 6.67 42.61 -22.05
C ILE A 20 6.33 43.36 -23.34
N ARG A 21 6.62 44.67 -23.40
CA ARG A 21 6.27 45.51 -24.55
C ARG A 21 7.07 45.17 -25.82
N ASN A 22 8.36 44.87 -25.71
CA ASN A 22 9.24 44.77 -26.89
C ASN A 22 9.48 43.34 -27.40
N ILE A 23 9.29 42.31 -26.56
CA ILE A 23 9.66 40.91 -26.91
C ILE A 23 8.43 39.99 -26.88
N LEU A 24 7.53 40.17 -25.91
CA LEU A 24 6.43 39.22 -25.66
C LEU A 24 5.16 39.52 -26.46
N ILE A 25 4.76 40.79 -26.61
CA ILE A 25 3.52 41.15 -27.33
C ILE A 25 3.50 40.63 -28.78
N PRO A 26 4.56 40.74 -29.59
CA PRO A 26 4.53 40.30 -30.99
C PRO A 26 4.40 38.77 -31.16
N GLU A 27 5.03 37.96 -30.31
CA GLU A 27 4.96 36.48 -30.37
C GLU A 27 3.75 35.88 -29.63
N TYR A 28 3.12 36.65 -28.74
CA TYR A 28 1.93 36.25 -27.98
C TYR A 28 0.63 36.56 -28.74
N VAL A 29 0.60 37.63 -29.55
CA VAL A 29 -0.51 38.02 -30.45
C VAL A 29 -0.68 37.02 -31.61
N VAL A 30 0.41 36.45 -32.14
CA VAL A 30 0.35 35.40 -33.18
C VAL A 30 -0.27 34.08 -32.68
N ARG A 31 -0.40 33.90 -31.35
CA ARG A 31 -0.85 32.64 -30.72
C ARG A 31 -2.30 32.67 -30.19
N LEU A 32 -2.92 33.83 -30.06
CA LEU A 32 -4.32 33.99 -29.60
C LEU A 32 -5.29 34.34 -30.74
N THR A 33 -4.78 34.40 -31.97
CA THR A 33 -5.46 34.91 -33.17
C THR A 33 -6.72 34.16 -33.56
N GLU A 34 -6.80 32.87 -33.23
CA GLU A 34 -7.96 32.05 -33.56
C GLU A 34 -9.03 32.06 -32.44
N GLU A 35 -8.69 32.43 -31.20
CA GLU A 35 -9.62 32.50 -30.05
C GLU A 35 -10.33 33.87 -29.97
N ILE A 36 -9.73 34.90 -30.57
CA ILE A 36 -10.29 36.26 -30.62
C ILE A 36 -11.27 36.41 -31.80
N VAL A 37 -10.98 35.79 -32.94
CA VAL A 37 -11.91 35.69 -34.09
C VAL A 37 -13.26 35.06 -33.73
N GLU A 38 -13.28 34.08 -32.83
CA GLU A 38 -14.52 33.37 -32.45
C GLU A 38 -15.38 34.13 -31.43
N ARG A 39 -14.78 34.97 -30.59
CA ARG A 39 -15.49 35.83 -29.63
C ARG A 39 -15.97 37.15 -30.25
N LYS A 40 -15.28 37.63 -31.29
CA LYS A 40 -15.68 38.77 -32.13
C LYS A 40 -17.02 38.55 -32.87
N LYS A 41 -17.27 37.33 -33.39
CA LYS A 41 -18.57 36.94 -33.97
C LYS A 41 -19.74 36.99 -32.98
N LYS A 42 -19.48 36.77 -31.69
CA LYS A 42 -20.48 36.87 -30.61
C LYS A 42 -20.81 38.33 -30.24
N TRP A 43 -19.84 39.22 -30.36
CA TRP A 43 -19.97 40.65 -30.12
C TRP A 43 -20.76 41.37 -31.23
N GLU A 44 -20.55 40.98 -32.50
CA GLU A 44 -21.29 41.52 -33.67
C GLU A 44 -22.81 41.23 -33.65
N SER A 45 -23.24 40.25 -32.84
CA SER A 45 -24.64 39.80 -32.75
C SER A 45 -25.49 40.58 -31.73
N ASN A 46 -24.90 41.44 -30.89
CA ASN A 46 -25.60 42.18 -29.84
C ASN A 46 -25.27 43.68 -29.93
N ARG A 47 -26.04 44.42 -30.75
CA ARG A 47 -25.67 45.77 -31.25
C ARG A 47 -25.81 46.97 -30.29
N ASN A 48 -26.20 46.79 -29.03
CA ASN A 48 -26.60 47.92 -28.17
C ASN A 48 -25.61 48.35 -27.06
N ASN A 49 -24.40 47.80 -26.96
CA ASN A 49 -23.37 48.33 -26.04
C ASN A 49 -22.06 48.60 -26.79
N LYS A 50 -21.79 49.87 -27.10
CA LYS A 50 -20.58 50.32 -27.82
C LYS A 50 -19.41 50.75 -26.91
N ASN A 51 -19.45 50.45 -25.60
CA ASN A 51 -18.38 50.81 -24.66
C ASN A 51 -17.46 49.64 -24.25
N ASP A 52 -17.60 48.46 -24.87
CA ASP A 52 -16.84 47.24 -24.53
C ASP A 52 -15.80 46.89 -25.62
N GLU A 53 -14.88 47.79 -25.97
CA GLU A 53 -13.72 47.46 -26.83
C GLU A 53 -12.71 46.54 -26.12
N TYR A 54 -12.78 46.43 -24.78
CA TYR A 54 -11.85 45.69 -23.94
C TYR A 54 -12.56 44.75 -22.95
N LEU A 55 -12.23 43.45 -22.97
CA LEU A 55 -12.70 42.48 -21.98
C LEU A 55 -11.91 42.64 -20.67
N ARG A 56 -12.61 43.05 -19.61
CA ARG A 56 -12.08 43.30 -18.27
C ARG A 56 -12.12 42.02 -17.41
N GLU A 57 -10.97 41.56 -16.94
CA GLU A 57 -10.87 40.46 -15.97
C GLU A 57 -10.21 41.00 -14.69
N GLU A 58 -10.97 41.04 -13.59
CA GLU A 58 -10.51 41.55 -12.30
C GLU A 58 -9.93 40.42 -11.43
N PHE A 59 -8.81 40.71 -10.79
CA PHE A 59 -8.18 39.85 -9.79
C PHE A 59 -7.98 40.66 -8.49
N GLU A 60 -7.72 39.99 -7.36
CA GLU A 60 -7.51 40.64 -6.05
C GLU A 60 -6.42 41.74 -6.07
N ASP A 61 -5.48 41.69 -7.03
CA ASP A 61 -4.31 42.58 -7.10
C ASP A 61 -4.16 43.35 -8.44
N GLY A 62 -5.18 43.40 -9.31
CA GLY A 62 -5.12 44.19 -10.55
C GLY A 62 -6.15 43.81 -11.63
N VAL A 63 -6.22 44.60 -12.71
CA VAL A 63 -7.22 44.45 -13.78
C VAL A 63 -6.55 44.27 -15.14
N LEU A 64 -7.00 43.28 -15.90
CA LEU A 64 -6.50 42.98 -17.24
C LEU A 64 -7.57 43.31 -18.28
N TYR A 65 -7.21 44.05 -19.33
CA TYR A 65 -8.10 44.52 -20.39
C TYR A 65 -7.65 43.92 -21.74
N ILE A 66 -8.50 43.17 -22.42
CA ILE A 66 -8.17 42.53 -23.71
C ILE A 66 -8.96 43.19 -24.83
N ASN A 67 -8.30 43.89 -25.75
CA ASN A 67 -8.94 44.50 -26.91
C ASN A 67 -9.51 43.41 -27.84
N VAL A 68 -10.81 43.47 -28.12
CA VAL A 68 -11.54 42.42 -28.86
C VAL A 68 -11.30 42.51 -30.37
N ASP A 69 -10.87 43.66 -30.88
CA ASP A 69 -10.72 43.93 -32.30
C ASP A 69 -9.32 43.67 -32.86
N ASN A 70 -8.28 43.94 -32.07
CA ASN A 70 -6.89 43.87 -32.49
C ASN A 70 -5.98 43.03 -31.57
N GLU A 71 -6.57 42.33 -30.60
CA GLU A 71 -5.86 41.39 -29.70
C GLU A 71 -4.84 42.03 -28.76
N GLN A 72 -4.84 43.37 -28.67
CA GLN A 72 -3.96 44.08 -27.76
C GLN A 72 -4.41 43.85 -26.31
N VAL A 73 -3.57 43.16 -25.54
CA VAL A 73 -3.71 43.07 -24.08
C VAL A 73 -3.15 44.34 -23.47
N ILE A 74 -4.03 45.16 -22.88
CA ILE A 74 -3.67 46.27 -22.02
C ILE A 74 -3.73 45.75 -20.58
N TYR A 75 -2.56 45.63 -19.96
CA TYR A 75 -2.45 45.23 -18.57
C TYR A 75 -2.22 46.47 -17.72
N ASP A 76 -3.09 46.69 -16.74
CA ASP A 76 -2.84 47.70 -15.72
C ASP A 76 -1.98 47.11 -14.60
N LYS A 77 -0.90 47.84 -14.28
CA LYS A 77 0.18 47.45 -13.38
C LYS A 77 -0.36 47.07 -11.98
N PRO A 78 0.08 45.96 -11.36
CA PRO A 78 -0.27 45.68 -9.99
C PRO A 78 0.49 46.65 -9.08
N ASN A 79 -0.24 47.27 -8.14
CA ASN A 79 0.30 48.31 -7.25
C ASN A 79 1.39 47.78 -6.29
N LYS A 80 1.52 46.46 -6.13
CA LYS A 80 2.57 45.81 -5.33
C LYS A 80 3.08 44.54 -6.03
N ILE A 81 4.01 44.70 -6.96
CA ILE A 81 4.94 43.60 -7.26
C ILE A 81 5.98 43.67 -6.16
N ILE A 82 5.91 42.78 -5.17
CA ILE A 82 7.05 42.19 -4.43
C ILE A 82 6.54 41.46 -3.19
N GLU A 83 6.78 40.15 -3.18
CA GLU A 83 7.40 39.41 -2.06
C GLU A 83 7.37 37.89 -2.33
N TRP A 84 6.51 37.39 -3.23
CA TRP A 84 6.18 35.95 -3.30
C TRP A 84 6.55 35.25 -4.62
N MET A 85 7.10 36.00 -5.60
CA MET A 85 7.34 35.49 -6.96
C MET A 85 8.74 34.90 -7.19
N LEU A 86 9.74 35.28 -6.39
CA LEU A 86 11.13 34.81 -6.48
C LEU A 86 11.65 34.59 -5.05
N ARG A 87 12.44 33.53 -4.82
CA ARG A 87 13.11 33.33 -3.52
C ARG A 87 14.18 34.40 -3.30
N ARG A 88 14.52 34.67 -2.03
CA ARG A 88 15.51 35.69 -1.64
C ARG A 88 16.83 35.53 -2.40
N GLU A 89 17.31 34.29 -2.55
CA GLU A 89 18.51 33.93 -3.31
C GLU A 89 18.39 34.22 -4.82
N GLU A 90 17.19 34.12 -5.39
CA GLU A 90 16.94 34.36 -6.81
C GLU A 90 16.88 35.86 -7.12
N ILE A 91 16.33 36.66 -6.19
CA ILE A 91 16.35 38.13 -6.25
C ILE A 91 17.77 38.66 -6.07
N GLU A 92 18.54 38.08 -5.14
CA GLU A 92 19.93 38.46 -4.89
C GLU A 92 20.85 38.10 -6.07
N ASN A 93 20.70 36.92 -6.67
CA ASN A 93 21.44 36.54 -7.88
C ASN A 93 21.13 37.46 -9.07
N ILE A 94 19.86 37.78 -9.31
CA ILE A 94 19.46 38.70 -10.39
C ILE A 94 19.98 40.12 -10.11
N SER A 95 19.92 40.56 -8.85
CA SER A 95 20.44 41.87 -8.43
C SER A 95 21.97 41.96 -8.52
N GLN A 96 22.70 40.88 -8.23
CA GLN A 96 24.15 40.79 -8.41
C GLN A 96 24.52 40.86 -9.90
N MET A 97 23.83 40.12 -10.77
CA MET A 97 24.07 40.18 -12.22
C MET A 97 23.80 41.58 -12.81
N ILE A 98 22.80 42.31 -12.30
CA ILE A 98 22.49 43.69 -12.71
C ILE A 98 23.50 44.70 -12.12
N ASN A 99 23.98 44.48 -10.90
CA ASN A 99 25.00 45.34 -10.28
C ASN A 99 26.41 45.14 -10.86
N ASP A 100 26.76 43.90 -11.23
CA ASP A 100 27.99 43.59 -11.96
C ASP A 100 27.99 44.25 -13.35
N LYS A 101 26.79 44.43 -13.95
CA LYS A 101 26.57 45.22 -15.16
C LYS A 101 26.76 46.73 -14.95
N ASN A 102 26.35 47.30 -13.82
CA ASN A 102 26.61 48.71 -13.52
C ASN A 102 28.12 49.02 -13.40
N LYS A 103 28.95 48.02 -13.09
CA LYS A 103 30.42 48.11 -13.11
C LYS A 103 31.04 47.89 -14.49
N MET A 104 30.36 47.22 -15.43
CA MET A 104 30.84 46.87 -16.77
C MET A 104 30.05 47.63 -17.85
N ARG A 105 30.13 48.97 -17.85
CA ARG A 105 29.61 49.78 -18.97
C ARG A 105 30.54 49.66 -20.18
N GLN A 106 30.28 48.69 -21.06
CA GLN A 106 30.48 48.73 -22.53
C GLN A 106 30.31 47.32 -23.15
N LYS A 107 29.11 47.01 -23.70
CA LYS A 107 28.88 46.23 -24.95
C LYS A 107 27.39 45.86 -25.09
N ASN A 108 26.76 46.33 -26.16
CA ASN A 108 25.31 46.30 -26.41
C ASN A 108 24.70 44.93 -26.80
N ASP A 109 25.47 43.86 -26.98
CA ASP A 109 24.93 42.53 -27.35
C ASP A 109 24.60 41.63 -26.14
N ASN A 110 25.24 41.81 -24.99
CA ASN A 110 24.95 41.03 -23.76
C ASN A 110 23.62 41.43 -23.08
N ASP A 111 23.10 42.62 -23.39
CA ASP A 111 21.89 43.16 -22.76
C ASP A 111 20.62 42.46 -23.24
N LYS A 112 20.57 42.08 -24.52
CA LYS A 112 19.43 41.39 -25.12
C LYS A 112 19.29 39.96 -24.60
N GLU A 113 20.43 39.27 -24.44
CA GLU A 113 20.48 37.90 -23.94
C GLU A 113 20.05 37.79 -22.46
N ILE A 114 20.44 38.75 -21.62
CA ILE A 114 20.02 38.78 -20.20
C ILE A 114 18.52 39.07 -20.09
N MET A 115 17.99 39.98 -20.90
CA MET A 115 16.55 40.30 -20.96
C MET A 115 15.73 39.12 -21.48
N GLU A 116 16.22 38.40 -22.51
CA GLU A 116 15.60 37.17 -23.00
C GLU A 116 15.64 36.04 -21.96
N ARG A 117 16.74 35.89 -21.22
CA ARG A 117 16.86 34.94 -20.09
C ARG A 117 15.91 35.28 -18.94
N ALA A 118 15.69 36.56 -18.66
CA ALA A 118 14.70 37.00 -17.66
C ALA A 118 13.26 36.77 -18.16
N ALA A 119 12.97 37.12 -19.41
CA ALA A 119 11.68 36.90 -20.06
C ALA A 119 11.29 35.41 -20.08
N THR A 120 12.23 34.54 -20.47
CA THR A 120 12.02 33.09 -20.49
C THR A 120 11.76 32.54 -19.08
N LYS A 121 12.48 33.01 -18.05
CA LYS A 121 12.21 32.63 -16.65
C LYS A 121 10.81 33.08 -16.17
N ILE A 122 10.41 34.31 -16.48
CA ILE A 122 9.07 34.83 -16.13
C ILE A 122 7.98 34.04 -16.87
N GLN A 123 8.18 33.75 -18.16
CA GLN A 123 7.28 32.91 -18.95
C GLN A 123 7.18 31.48 -18.39
N GLN A 124 8.29 30.88 -17.99
CA GLN A 124 8.32 29.55 -17.36
C GLN A 124 7.55 29.55 -16.03
N TRP A 125 7.73 30.58 -15.21
CA TRP A 125 6.99 30.73 -13.96
C TRP A 125 5.48 30.93 -14.19
N TRP A 126 5.09 31.80 -15.11
CA TRP A 126 3.68 32.04 -15.43
C TRP A 126 3.02 30.77 -15.99
N LYS A 127 3.68 30.06 -16.91
CA LYS A 127 3.22 28.76 -17.41
C LYS A 127 3.05 27.76 -16.26
N LYS A 128 3.99 27.72 -15.32
CA LYS A 128 3.91 26.87 -14.12
C LYS A 128 2.72 27.26 -13.24
N ARG A 129 2.54 28.55 -12.90
CA ARG A 129 1.42 29.03 -12.08
C ARG A 129 0.07 28.77 -12.75
N LEU A 130 -0.05 29.04 -14.04
CA LEU A 130 -1.26 28.80 -14.82
C LEU A 130 -1.57 27.31 -14.91
N PHE A 131 -0.55 26.46 -15.09
CA PHE A 131 -0.69 25.01 -15.02
C PHE A 131 -1.24 24.58 -13.65
N TRP A 132 -0.65 25.06 -12.54
CA TRP A 132 -1.12 24.75 -11.20
C TRP A 132 -2.55 25.21 -10.93
N LYS A 133 -2.94 26.41 -11.37
CA LYS A 133 -4.32 26.90 -11.25
C LYS A 133 -5.32 25.99 -11.98
N ASN A 134 -5.03 25.63 -13.23
CA ASN A 134 -5.88 24.70 -13.99
C ASN A 134 -5.91 23.31 -13.34
N PHE A 135 -4.78 22.86 -12.80
CA PHE A 135 -4.66 21.56 -12.15
C PHE A 135 -5.40 21.52 -10.80
N GLU A 136 -5.41 22.61 -10.04
CA GLU A 136 -6.24 22.76 -8.84
C GLU A 136 -7.73 22.78 -9.18
N GLU A 137 -8.14 23.48 -10.24
CA GLU A 137 -9.54 23.43 -10.73
C GLU A 137 -9.92 21.98 -11.09
N LEU A 138 -9.05 21.26 -11.80
CA LEU A 138 -9.27 19.88 -12.19
C LEU A 138 -9.40 18.93 -10.98
N LYS A 139 -8.71 19.20 -9.87
CA LYS A 139 -8.76 18.39 -8.64
C LYS A 139 -9.92 18.73 -7.71
N ARG A 140 -10.31 20.00 -7.61
CA ARG A 140 -11.31 20.48 -6.64
C ARG A 140 -12.72 20.58 -7.22
N SER A 141 -12.86 20.71 -8.53
CA SER A 141 -14.15 20.89 -9.18
C SER A 141 -14.80 19.55 -9.54
N ASP A 142 -16.07 19.38 -9.17
CA ASP A 142 -16.89 18.25 -9.62
C ASP A 142 -17.26 18.35 -11.12
N LYS A 143 -17.16 19.55 -11.69
CA LYS A 143 -17.51 19.87 -13.09
C LYS A 143 -16.41 20.72 -13.72
N PRO A 144 -15.23 20.14 -13.99
CA PRO A 144 -14.12 20.87 -14.58
C PRO A 144 -14.47 21.37 -15.99
N SER A 145 -13.99 22.56 -16.34
CA SER A 145 -14.25 23.16 -17.64
C SER A 145 -13.52 22.41 -18.77
N LEU A 146 -14.12 22.33 -19.96
CA LEU A 146 -13.49 21.71 -21.13
C LEU A 146 -12.16 22.40 -21.49
N ARG A 147 -12.05 23.70 -21.23
CA ARG A 147 -10.82 24.48 -21.38
C ARG A 147 -9.69 23.92 -20.51
N VAL A 148 -9.97 23.64 -19.24
CA VAL A 148 -8.97 23.08 -18.31
C VAL A 148 -8.58 21.66 -18.74
N VAL A 149 -9.55 20.81 -19.07
CA VAL A 149 -9.29 19.45 -19.57
C VAL A 149 -8.44 19.48 -20.84
N ARG A 150 -8.77 20.32 -21.82
CA ARG A 150 -7.99 20.49 -23.06
C ARG A 150 -6.54 20.93 -22.81
N ARG A 151 -6.28 21.75 -21.78
CA ARG A 151 -4.91 22.18 -21.45
C ARG A 151 -4.09 21.07 -20.77
N LEU A 152 -4.75 20.19 -20.02
CA LEU A 152 -4.11 19.14 -19.24
C LEU A 152 -4.16 17.77 -19.92
N ILE A 153 -4.90 17.62 -21.02
CA ILE A 153 -4.99 16.39 -21.82
C ILE A 153 -3.63 15.80 -22.23
N PRO A 154 -2.57 16.59 -22.52
CA PRO A 154 -1.26 16.00 -22.85
C PRO A 154 -0.65 15.21 -21.70
N LEU A 155 -1.14 15.37 -20.47
CA LEU A 155 -0.73 14.52 -19.34
C LEU A 155 -1.21 13.07 -19.49
N LEU A 156 -2.23 12.78 -20.31
CA LEU A 156 -2.64 11.41 -20.63
C LEU A 156 -1.69 10.71 -21.62
N LEU A 157 -0.84 11.46 -22.33
CA LEU A 157 0.08 10.85 -23.28
C LEU A 157 1.17 10.06 -22.56
N HIS A 158 1.37 8.82 -23.01
CA HIS A 158 2.40 7.93 -22.51
C HIS A 158 3.79 8.50 -22.82
N ARG A 159 4.63 8.69 -21.79
CA ARG A 159 6.02 9.13 -21.97
C ARG A 159 6.92 7.94 -22.21
N TRP A 160 8.08 8.16 -22.84
CA TRP A 160 9.09 7.10 -22.98
C TRP A 160 9.54 6.55 -21.60
N ASN A 161 9.69 7.45 -20.62
CA ASN A 161 10.08 7.05 -19.27
C ASN A 161 8.99 6.22 -18.57
N ASP A 162 7.69 6.47 -18.84
CA ASP A 162 6.60 5.72 -18.21
C ASP A 162 6.75 4.21 -18.50
N GLY A 163 7.08 3.85 -19.74
CA GLY A 163 7.24 2.44 -20.14
C GLY A 163 8.49 1.78 -19.58
N ARG A 164 9.54 2.58 -19.30
CA ARG A 164 10.75 2.09 -18.63
C ARG A 164 10.49 1.87 -17.14
N GLU A 165 9.85 2.83 -16.49
CA GLU A 165 9.49 2.79 -15.07
C GLU A 165 8.52 1.61 -14.79
N ASP A 166 7.50 1.42 -15.64
CA ASP A 166 6.55 0.32 -15.54
C ASP A 166 7.25 -1.04 -15.69
N LYS A 167 8.12 -1.18 -16.71
CA LYS A 167 8.89 -2.41 -16.92
C LYS A 167 9.83 -2.72 -15.76
N GLU A 168 10.56 -1.72 -15.28
CA GLU A 168 11.46 -1.85 -14.13
C GLU A 168 10.68 -2.23 -12.86
N LEU A 169 9.49 -1.66 -12.66
CA LEU A 169 8.63 -1.99 -11.53
C LEU A 169 8.14 -3.43 -11.59
N GLU A 170 7.69 -3.90 -12.76
CA GLU A 170 7.26 -5.30 -12.96
C GLU A 170 8.42 -6.28 -12.75
N GLU A 171 9.60 -6.00 -13.30
CA GLU A 171 10.79 -6.85 -13.12
C GLU A 171 11.19 -6.94 -11.64
N ASN A 172 11.22 -5.81 -10.93
CA ASN A 172 11.55 -5.76 -9.51
C ASN A 172 10.49 -6.46 -8.64
N ARG A 173 9.21 -6.37 -8.99
CA ARG A 173 8.13 -7.09 -8.27
C ARG A 173 8.28 -8.59 -8.44
N LEU A 174 8.49 -9.07 -9.66
CA LEU A 174 8.76 -10.48 -9.90
C LEU A 174 9.99 -10.95 -9.14
N TYR A 175 11.07 -10.16 -9.15
CA TYR A 175 12.30 -10.47 -8.42
C TYR A 175 12.07 -10.53 -6.90
N ALA A 176 11.33 -9.59 -6.32
CA ALA A 176 10.97 -9.61 -4.91
C ALA A 176 10.16 -10.85 -4.54
N ILE A 177 9.19 -11.27 -5.36
CA ILE A 177 8.40 -12.48 -5.14
C ILE A 177 9.29 -13.73 -5.17
N LYS A 178 10.21 -13.81 -6.13
CA LYS A 178 11.22 -14.87 -6.19
C LYS A 178 12.07 -14.94 -4.92
N LEU A 179 12.53 -13.79 -4.43
CA LEU A 179 13.29 -13.70 -3.18
C LEU A 179 12.46 -14.13 -1.96
N ILE A 180 11.20 -13.72 -1.86
CA ILE A 180 10.30 -14.14 -0.77
C ILE A 180 10.14 -15.66 -0.75
N ASN A 181 9.84 -16.26 -1.91
CA ASN A 181 9.67 -17.71 -2.02
C ASN A 181 10.98 -18.47 -1.70
N ALA A 182 12.13 -17.95 -2.14
CA ALA A 182 13.44 -18.50 -1.82
C ALA A 182 13.78 -18.40 -0.33
N ASN A 183 13.51 -17.26 0.29
CA ASN A 183 13.74 -17.02 1.72
C ASN A 183 12.87 -17.92 2.59
N ARG A 184 11.58 -18.05 2.25
CA ARG A 184 10.68 -18.97 2.94
C ARG A 184 11.14 -20.41 2.84
N TYR A 185 11.57 -20.83 1.66
CA TYR A 185 12.13 -22.19 1.48
C TYR A 185 13.37 -22.42 2.34
N LEU A 186 14.28 -21.43 2.42
CA LEU A 186 15.45 -21.51 3.29
C LEU A 186 15.04 -21.60 4.77
N GLU A 187 14.06 -20.81 5.19
CA GLU A 187 13.53 -20.83 6.55
C GLU A 187 12.93 -22.19 6.93
N GLU A 188 12.03 -22.73 6.11
CA GLU A 188 11.44 -24.07 6.30
C GLU A 188 12.52 -25.15 6.39
N LYS A 189 13.49 -25.13 5.46
CA LYS A 189 14.58 -26.11 5.44
C LYS A 189 15.52 -25.95 6.63
N MET A 190 15.69 -24.75 7.16
CA MET A 190 16.46 -24.54 8.39
C MET A 190 15.78 -25.13 9.62
N ILE A 191 14.46 -24.99 9.72
CA ILE A 191 13.69 -25.62 10.79
C ILE A 191 13.86 -27.14 10.71
N ASP A 192 13.69 -27.73 9.52
CA ASP A 192 13.91 -29.17 9.29
C ASP A 192 15.33 -29.61 9.69
N LEU A 193 16.35 -28.81 9.38
CA LEU A 193 17.75 -29.10 9.70
C LEU A 193 18.00 -29.01 11.21
N ASN A 194 17.43 -28.03 11.89
CA ASN A 194 17.53 -27.91 13.35
C ASN A 194 16.92 -29.12 14.05
N ASP A 195 15.72 -29.53 13.62
CA ASP A 195 15.06 -30.73 14.14
C ASP A 195 15.89 -31.99 13.93
N LYS A 196 16.53 -32.12 12.76
CA LYS A 196 17.44 -33.23 12.46
C LYS A 196 18.66 -33.18 13.37
N ILE A 197 19.33 -32.04 13.51
CA ILE A 197 20.50 -31.88 14.38
C ILE A 197 20.16 -32.20 15.84
N ALA A 198 19.01 -31.75 16.35
CA ALA A 198 18.55 -32.06 17.71
C ALA A 198 18.33 -33.56 17.94
N LYS A 199 17.90 -34.30 16.90
CA LYS A 199 17.66 -35.75 16.96
C LYS A 199 18.92 -36.60 16.71
N LEU A 200 20.00 -36.02 16.20
CA LEU A 200 21.20 -36.75 15.83
C LEU A 200 22.07 -37.03 17.06
N SER A 201 21.90 -38.21 17.65
CA SER A 201 22.93 -38.85 18.46
C SER A 201 23.96 -39.52 17.54
N ILE A 202 25.04 -38.79 17.22
CA ILE A 202 26.37 -39.25 16.79
C ILE A 202 26.38 -40.55 15.94
N ASN A 203 26.31 -40.44 14.60
CA ASN A 203 26.70 -41.50 13.66
C ASN A 203 27.24 -40.90 12.35
N GLU A 204 28.49 -41.19 11.97
CA GLU A 204 29.24 -40.60 10.83
C GLU A 204 28.50 -40.69 9.47
N ILE A 205 27.77 -41.77 9.19
CA ILE A 205 27.05 -41.97 7.92
C ILE A 205 25.93 -40.92 7.73
N GLN A 206 25.31 -40.45 8.82
CA GLN A 206 24.25 -39.44 8.78
C GLN A 206 24.77 -38.02 8.52
N PHE A 207 26.08 -37.76 8.73
CA PHE A 207 26.70 -36.45 8.50
C PHE A 207 26.94 -36.15 7.02
N GLN A 208 27.35 -37.15 6.23
CA GLN A 208 27.58 -36.98 4.78
C GLN A 208 26.26 -36.67 4.05
N ASP A 209 25.18 -37.35 4.43
CA ASP A 209 23.82 -37.08 3.92
C ASP A 209 23.35 -35.67 4.27
N LEU A 210 23.68 -35.18 5.47
CA LEU A 210 23.36 -33.83 5.91
C LEU A 210 24.12 -32.75 5.13
N GLN A 211 25.40 -32.98 4.82
CA GLN A 211 26.19 -32.08 3.97
C GLN A 211 25.65 -32.02 2.54
N ASN A 212 25.25 -33.16 1.96
CA ASN A 212 24.63 -33.20 0.64
C ASN A 212 23.26 -32.51 0.63
N SER A 213 22.46 -32.72 1.68
CA SER A 213 21.19 -32.01 1.88
C SER A 213 21.39 -30.49 1.95
N LEU A 214 22.40 -30.01 2.69
CA LEU A 214 22.73 -28.59 2.81
C LEU A 214 23.11 -27.97 1.47
N LYS A 215 23.99 -28.63 0.70
CA LYS A 215 24.34 -28.18 -0.66
C LYS A 215 23.10 -28.09 -1.54
N ASN A 216 22.29 -29.15 -1.58
CA ASN A 216 21.05 -29.19 -2.37
C ASN A 216 20.06 -28.08 -1.99
N ILE A 217 19.92 -27.76 -0.70
CA ILE A 217 19.07 -26.66 -0.23
C ILE A 217 19.56 -25.32 -0.79
N ILE A 218 20.87 -25.06 -0.78
CA ILE A 218 21.45 -23.82 -1.32
C ILE A 218 21.21 -23.74 -2.83
N THR A 219 21.49 -24.82 -3.58
CA THR A 219 21.29 -24.85 -5.03
C THR A 219 19.81 -24.65 -5.40
N GLU A 220 18.90 -25.26 -4.66
CA GLU A 220 17.46 -25.14 -4.92
C GLU A 220 16.96 -23.73 -4.61
N ALA A 221 17.41 -23.12 -3.51
CA ALA A 221 17.11 -21.72 -3.20
C ALA A 221 17.62 -20.76 -4.30
N GLU A 222 18.76 -21.05 -4.93
CA GLU A 222 19.28 -20.30 -6.08
C GLU A 222 18.46 -20.49 -7.35
N ARG A 223 17.99 -21.72 -7.60
CA ARG A 223 17.08 -22.01 -8.72
C ARG A 223 15.77 -21.25 -8.60
N LYS A 224 15.19 -21.12 -7.39
CA LYS A 224 13.96 -20.35 -7.14
C LYS A 224 14.05 -18.89 -7.61
N VAL A 225 15.27 -18.36 -7.68
CA VAL A 225 15.55 -16.96 -8.05
C VAL A 225 15.93 -16.85 -9.52
N THR A 226 16.74 -17.78 -10.02
CA THR A 226 17.27 -17.77 -11.40
C THR A 226 16.34 -18.40 -12.43
N ALA A 227 15.21 -18.99 -12.01
CA ALA A 227 14.20 -19.53 -12.91
C ALA A 227 13.55 -18.42 -13.77
N ASP A 228 14.08 -18.19 -14.97
CA ASP A 228 13.64 -17.14 -15.92
C ASP A 228 12.87 -17.68 -17.13
N LYS A 229 12.56 -18.98 -17.18
CA LYS A 229 11.78 -19.56 -18.28
C LYS A 229 10.30 -19.17 -18.17
N LEU A 230 9.97 -17.96 -18.63
CA LEU A 230 8.64 -17.57 -19.06
C LEU A 230 8.22 -18.50 -20.20
N LEU A 231 7.11 -19.22 -20.01
CA LEU A 231 6.58 -20.14 -21.01
C LEU A 231 6.28 -19.39 -22.32
N SER A 232 6.75 -19.93 -23.45
CA SER A 232 6.18 -19.60 -24.76
C SER A 232 4.75 -20.15 -24.80
N VAL A 233 3.76 -19.28 -24.67
CA VAL A 233 2.35 -19.68 -24.52
C VAL A 233 1.75 -20.01 -25.89
N ASP A 234 1.38 -21.27 -26.11
CA ASP A 234 0.56 -21.69 -27.25
C ASP A 234 -0.87 -21.11 -27.17
N LYS A 235 -1.58 -21.01 -28.31
CA LYS A 235 -2.95 -20.46 -28.34
C LYS A 235 -3.94 -21.17 -27.39
N LYS A 236 -3.78 -22.49 -27.18
CA LYS A 236 -4.60 -23.28 -26.23
C LYS A 236 -4.27 -22.93 -24.78
N ASP A 237 -3.00 -22.76 -24.46
CA ASP A 237 -2.56 -22.37 -23.11
C ASP A 237 -2.96 -20.94 -22.80
N ARG A 238 -3.00 -20.05 -23.80
CA ARG A 238 -3.53 -18.69 -23.63
C ARG A 238 -5.00 -18.66 -23.21
N MET A 239 -5.83 -19.56 -23.74
CA MET A 239 -7.23 -19.69 -23.31
C MET A 239 -7.37 -20.23 -21.88
N LYS A 240 -6.48 -21.15 -21.45
CA LYS A 240 -6.42 -21.63 -20.07
C LYS A 240 -5.96 -20.53 -19.11
N LEU A 241 -4.89 -19.82 -19.45
CA LEU A 241 -4.35 -18.71 -18.64
C LEU A 241 -5.36 -17.58 -18.46
N ASN A 242 -6.12 -17.25 -19.51
CA ASN A 242 -7.20 -16.27 -19.46
C ASN A 242 -8.31 -16.63 -18.44
N ARG A 243 -8.53 -17.92 -18.14
CA ARG A 243 -9.47 -18.30 -17.06
C ARG A 243 -8.92 -17.94 -15.70
N TYR A 244 -7.64 -18.19 -15.45
CA TYR A 244 -7.00 -17.84 -14.19
C TYR A 244 -6.98 -16.32 -13.97
N GLU A 245 -6.70 -15.52 -15.02
CA GLU A 245 -6.76 -14.05 -14.93
C GLU A 245 -8.11 -13.54 -14.40
N ILE A 246 -9.22 -14.14 -14.87
CA ILE A 246 -10.57 -13.79 -14.41
C ILE A 246 -10.83 -14.26 -12.98
N ILE A 247 -10.44 -15.49 -12.65
CA ILE A 247 -10.67 -16.05 -11.31
C ILE A 247 -9.95 -15.21 -10.25
N PHE A 248 -8.66 -14.92 -10.46
CA PHE A 248 -7.86 -14.16 -9.51
C PHE A 248 -8.27 -12.68 -9.44
N PHE A 249 -8.79 -12.11 -10.52
CA PHE A 249 -9.42 -10.79 -10.48
C PHE A 249 -10.57 -10.75 -9.46
N TYR A 250 -11.49 -11.72 -9.50
CA TYR A 250 -12.60 -11.77 -8.56
C TYR A 250 -12.18 -12.17 -7.14
N LEU A 251 -11.19 -13.05 -6.99
CA LEU A 251 -10.65 -13.38 -5.67
C LEU A 251 -10.02 -12.18 -4.96
N GLN A 252 -9.41 -11.27 -5.72
CA GLN A 252 -8.85 -10.02 -5.17
C GLN A 252 -9.94 -8.97 -4.89
N THR A 253 -10.91 -8.81 -5.78
CA THR A 253 -11.85 -7.67 -5.75
C THR A 253 -13.14 -7.93 -4.96
N GLU A 254 -13.53 -9.20 -4.80
CA GLU A 254 -14.68 -9.64 -3.99
C GLU A 254 -14.15 -10.33 -2.73
N VAL A 255 -13.75 -9.52 -1.75
CA VAL A 255 -13.03 -9.97 -0.55
C VAL A 255 -13.83 -10.98 0.30
N GLU A 256 -15.16 -11.03 0.16
CA GLU A 256 -16.02 -11.97 0.86
C GLU A 256 -15.69 -13.43 0.53
N TYR A 257 -15.22 -13.72 -0.68
CA TYR A 257 -14.91 -15.10 -1.07
C TYR A 257 -13.73 -15.64 -0.26
N LEU A 258 -12.60 -14.94 -0.26
CA LEU A 258 -11.45 -15.39 0.54
C LEU A 258 -11.72 -15.33 2.05
N ALA A 259 -12.53 -14.37 2.52
CA ALA A 259 -12.93 -14.33 3.94
C ALA A 259 -13.69 -15.59 4.36
N ARG A 260 -14.64 -16.06 3.53
CA ARG A 260 -15.38 -17.31 3.78
C ARG A 260 -14.48 -18.54 3.71
N LEU A 261 -13.58 -18.59 2.72
CA LEU A 261 -12.63 -19.68 2.59
C LEU A 261 -11.72 -19.75 3.83
N MET A 262 -11.18 -18.63 4.29
CA MET A 262 -10.39 -18.59 5.54
C MET A 262 -11.21 -19.03 6.75
N GLY A 263 -12.49 -18.64 6.82
CA GLY A 263 -13.40 -19.03 7.91
C GLY A 263 -13.58 -20.54 8.04
N LYS A 264 -13.49 -21.30 6.94
CA LYS A 264 -13.57 -22.77 6.95
C LYS A 264 -12.39 -23.43 7.67
N TYR A 265 -11.22 -22.82 7.61
CA TYR A 265 -10.01 -23.32 8.26
C TYR A 265 -9.80 -22.74 9.66
N SER A 266 -10.73 -21.94 10.20
CA SER A 266 -10.59 -21.30 11.52
C SER A 266 -10.39 -22.28 12.68
N ASN A 267 -10.89 -23.51 12.57
CA ASN A 267 -10.72 -24.56 13.58
C ASN A 267 -9.33 -25.22 13.56
N ASP A 268 -8.61 -25.15 12.44
CA ASP A 268 -7.25 -25.70 12.29
C ASP A 268 -6.27 -24.57 11.97
N MET A 269 -5.60 -24.11 13.02
CA MET A 269 -4.64 -23.01 12.98
C MET A 269 -3.49 -23.25 11.99
N ASN A 270 -3.04 -24.50 11.85
CA ASN A 270 -1.96 -24.84 10.93
C ASN A 270 -2.45 -24.78 9.48
N ALA A 271 -3.61 -25.37 9.20
CA ALA A 271 -4.20 -25.31 7.87
C ALA A 271 -4.54 -23.85 7.44
N LEU A 272 -4.98 -23.01 8.38
CA LEU A 272 -5.20 -21.59 8.15
C LEU A 272 -3.89 -20.85 7.87
N SER A 273 -2.82 -21.13 8.64
CA SER A 273 -1.47 -20.59 8.37
C SER A 273 -1.00 -20.94 6.97
N ASP A 274 -1.13 -22.21 6.58
CA ASP A 274 -0.73 -22.71 5.27
C ASP A 274 -1.57 -22.09 4.14
N LEU A 275 -2.87 -21.89 4.36
CA LEU A 275 -3.75 -21.19 3.42
C LEU A 275 -3.29 -19.75 3.24
N PHE A 276 -3.03 -19.07 4.36
CA PHE A 276 -2.69 -17.66 4.33
C PHE A 276 -1.33 -17.44 3.66
N ARG A 277 -0.32 -18.24 3.98
CA ARG A 277 1.03 -18.17 3.37
C ARG A 277 1.10 -18.69 1.94
N GLY A 278 0.39 -19.79 1.66
CA GLY A 278 0.48 -20.51 0.39
C GLY A 278 -0.44 -19.96 -0.69
N SER A 279 -1.55 -19.31 -0.31
CA SER A 279 -2.58 -18.85 -1.23
C SER A 279 -2.93 -17.38 -1.06
N VAL A 280 -3.33 -16.93 0.14
CA VAL A 280 -3.84 -15.56 0.32
C VAL A 280 -2.76 -14.51 0.08
N LEU A 281 -1.60 -14.59 0.74
CA LEU A 281 -0.50 -13.65 0.53
C LEU A 281 -0.03 -13.61 -0.94
N PRO A 282 0.22 -14.76 -1.61
CA PRO A 282 0.53 -14.76 -3.05
C PRO A 282 -0.55 -14.12 -3.93
N VAL A 283 -1.83 -14.40 -3.70
CA VAL A 283 -2.96 -13.81 -4.45
C VAL A 283 -2.92 -12.28 -4.36
N TYR A 284 -2.56 -11.72 -3.21
CA TYR A 284 -2.39 -10.28 -3.01
C TYR A 284 -0.94 -9.81 -3.22
N SER A 285 -0.10 -10.59 -3.90
CA SER A 285 1.31 -10.25 -4.18
C SER A 285 2.05 -9.73 -2.94
N TYR A 286 1.78 -10.32 -1.78
CA TYR A 286 2.33 -9.96 -0.48
C TYR A 286 2.13 -8.48 -0.10
N GLY A 287 1.12 -7.80 -0.65
CA GLY A 287 0.83 -6.39 -0.36
C GLY A 287 1.92 -5.42 -0.84
N MET A 288 2.64 -5.74 -1.92
CA MET A 288 3.75 -4.91 -2.43
C MET A 288 3.30 -3.54 -2.96
N SER A 289 2.08 -3.44 -3.48
CA SER A 289 1.49 -2.18 -3.93
C SER A 289 0.41 -1.68 -2.98
N ASN A 290 0.11 -0.37 -3.05
CA ASN A 290 -0.97 0.22 -2.25
C ASN A 290 -2.34 -0.43 -2.54
N ARG A 291 -2.58 -0.79 -3.80
CA ARG A 291 -3.81 -1.48 -4.23
C ARG A 291 -3.94 -2.85 -3.54
N GLU A 292 -2.91 -3.68 -3.66
CA GLU A 292 -2.90 -5.02 -3.07
C GLU A 292 -2.97 -4.98 -1.55
N MET A 293 -2.21 -4.07 -0.91
CA MET A 293 -2.24 -3.88 0.53
C MET A 293 -3.62 -3.42 1.01
N SER A 294 -4.28 -2.52 0.26
CA SER A 294 -5.63 -2.07 0.57
C SER A 294 -6.64 -3.20 0.49
N LEU A 295 -6.60 -4.01 -0.57
CA LEU A 295 -7.49 -5.16 -0.71
C LEU A 295 -7.24 -6.24 0.34
N LEU A 296 -5.98 -6.53 0.66
CA LEU A 296 -5.62 -7.46 1.74
C LEU A 296 -6.13 -6.95 3.10
N ALA A 297 -5.97 -5.65 3.39
CA ALA A 297 -6.47 -5.04 4.61
C ALA A 297 -8.01 -5.13 4.70
N LEU A 298 -8.71 -4.89 3.61
CA LEU A 298 -10.17 -5.03 3.52
C LEU A 298 -10.62 -6.48 3.71
N LEU A 299 -9.92 -7.44 3.10
CA LEU A 299 -10.14 -8.87 3.32
C LEU A 299 -10.00 -9.26 4.79
N LEU A 300 -8.92 -8.83 5.43
CA LEU A 300 -8.67 -9.16 6.83
C LEU A 300 -9.68 -8.50 7.77
N ALA A 301 -10.03 -7.24 7.53
CA ALA A 301 -11.11 -6.59 8.26
C ALA A 301 -12.44 -7.35 8.11
N LYS A 302 -12.76 -7.81 6.89
CA LYS A 302 -13.94 -8.62 6.62
C LYS A 302 -13.90 -9.98 7.32
N TYR A 303 -12.75 -10.65 7.33
CA TYR A 303 -12.54 -11.91 8.05
C TYR A 303 -12.76 -11.75 9.56
N LEU A 304 -12.11 -10.76 10.17
CA LEU A 304 -12.26 -10.44 11.59
C LEU A 304 -13.72 -10.11 11.95
N GLN A 305 -14.41 -9.38 11.09
CA GLN A 305 -15.82 -9.08 11.28
C GLN A 305 -16.67 -10.35 11.39
N GLU A 306 -16.41 -11.37 10.56
CA GLU A 306 -17.15 -12.65 10.65
C GLU A 306 -16.78 -13.47 11.89
N GLU A 307 -15.51 -13.45 12.33
CA GLU A 307 -15.11 -14.07 13.61
C GLU A 307 -15.79 -13.38 14.81
N ILE A 308 -15.78 -12.05 14.85
CA ILE A 308 -16.33 -11.25 15.96
C ILE A 308 -17.83 -11.48 16.14
N LYS A 309 -18.58 -11.71 15.05
CA LYS A 309 -20.02 -12.02 15.12
C LYS A 309 -20.32 -13.31 15.89
N GLN A 310 -19.38 -14.26 15.94
CA GLN A 310 -19.55 -15.55 16.60
C GLN A 310 -19.17 -15.52 18.09
N LEU A 311 -18.61 -14.40 18.58
CA LEU A 311 -18.17 -14.27 19.97
C LEU A 311 -19.36 -14.10 20.93
N ASN A 312 -19.19 -14.70 22.11
CA ASN A 312 -20.10 -14.56 23.25
C ASN A 312 -19.58 -13.55 24.29
N ASN A 313 -18.27 -13.43 24.43
CA ASN A 313 -17.61 -12.47 25.31
C ASN A 313 -16.51 -11.72 24.53
N PRO A 314 -16.32 -10.39 24.73
CA PRO A 314 -15.23 -9.64 24.10
C PRO A 314 -13.85 -10.27 24.30
N PHE A 315 -13.57 -10.77 25.50
CA PHE A 315 -12.26 -11.34 25.83
C PHE A 315 -11.96 -12.64 25.09
N ASP A 316 -12.97 -13.36 24.59
CA ASP A 316 -12.77 -14.58 23.80
C ASP A 316 -12.05 -14.29 22.48
N PHE A 317 -12.08 -13.04 22.01
CA PHE A 317 -11.37 -12.59 20.80
C PHE A 317 -9.87 -12.90 20.82
N ARG A 318 -9.23 -12.88 22.00
CA ARG A 318 -7.81 -13.27 22.12
C ARG A 318 -7.54 -14.71 21.69
N ASN A 319 -8.56 -15.58 21.66
CA ASN A 319 -8.45 -16.96 21.24
C ASN A 319 -8.91 -17.19 19.79
N SER A 320 -9.28 -16.13 19.08
CA SER A 320 -9.65 -16.20 17.66
C SER A 320 -8.50 -16.69 16.79
N SER A 321 -8.87 -17.33 15.67
CA SER A 321 -7.92 -17.91 14.74
C SER A 321 -7.09 -16.87 13.99
N SER A 322 -7.59 -15.64 13.91
CA SER A 322 -6.86 -14.47 13.42
C SER A 322 -5.55 -14.16 14.15
N CYS A 323 -5.32 -14.68 15.36
CA CYS A 323 -4.01 -14.54 16.03
C CYS A 323 -2.86 -15.12 15.18
N VAL A 324 -3.11 -16.21 14.45
CA VAL A 324 -2.12 -16.83 13.54
C VAL A 324 -1.82 -15.90 12.37
N ILE A 325 -2.86 -15.28 11.80
CA ILE A 325 -2.72 -14.31 10.72
C ILE A 325 -1.90 -13.11 11.19
N LEU A 326 -2.22 -12.59 12.39
CA LEU A 326 -1.49 -11.48 12.99
C LEU A 326 -0.01 -11.82 13.16
N GLN A 327 0.32 -13.03 13.62
CA GLN A 327 1.71 -13.48 13.71
C GLN A 327 2.40 -13.42 12.34
N ILE A 328 1.77 -13.94 11.29
CA ILE A 328 2.30 -13.94 9.93
C ILE A 328 2.53 -12.50 9.43
N LEU A 329 1.60 -11.58 9.68
CA LEU A 329 1.76 -10.17 9.30
C LEU A 329 2.93 -9.51 10.02
N ILE A 330 3.10 -9.79 11.32
CA ILE A 330 4.18 -9.21 12.10
C ILE A 330 5.53 -9.69 11.58
N GLU A 331 5.66 -10.98 11.28
CA GLU A 331 6.85 -11.58 10.67
C GLU A 331 7.11 -11.04 9.26
N SER A 332 6.06 -10.80 8.47
CA SER A 332 6.20 -10.39 7.07
C SER A 332 6.50 -8.89 6.89
N TYR A 333 5.97 -8.04 7.78
CA TYR A 333 5.97 -6.59 7.58
C TYR A 333 6.68 -5.78 8.67
N THR A 334 7.08 -6.39 9.79
CA THR A 334 7.68 -5.64 10.90
C THR A 334 9.16 -5.91 11.10
N ARG A 335 9.88 -4.88 11.55
CA ARG A 335 11.30 -4.93 11.90
C ARG A 335 11.50 -4.88 13.41
N MET A 336 10.95 -5.85 14.14
CA MET A 336 11.06 -5.97 15.61
C MET A 336 12.35 -6.69 16.06
N GLU A 337 13.43 -6.58 15.28
CA GLU A 337 14.68 -7.34 15.50
C GLU A 337 15.27 -7.05 16.88
N LEU A 338 15.26 -5.79 17.33
CA LEU A 338 15.79 -5.40 18.63
C LEU A 338 15.04 -6.06 19.79
N GLN A 339 13.71 -5.94 19.84
CA GLN A 339 12.90 -6.54 20.91
C GLN A 339 13.03 -8.06 20.91
N ARG A 340 13.04 -8.68 19.72
CA ARG A 340 13.25 -10.12 19.59
C ARG A 340 14.62 -10.56 20.14
N LEU A 341 15.68 -9.81 19.86
CA LEU A 341 17.01 -10.06 20.43
C LEU A 341 17.02 -9.91 21.95
N GLN A 342 16.41 -8.85 22.48
CA GLN A 342 16.33 -8.64 23.94
C GLN A 342 15.53 -9.75 24.64
N ILE A 343 14.43 -10.21 24.04
CA ILE A 343 13.66 -11.36 24.54
C ILE A 343 14.48 -12.64 24.47
N ALA A 344 15.23 -12.86 23.39
CA ALA A 344 16.11 -14.03 23.27
C ALA A 344 17.21 -14.03 24.35
N GLU A 345 17.81 -12.88 24.66
CA GLU A 345 18.76 -12.71 25.76
C GLU A 345 18.12 -13.00 27.13
N LEU A 346 16.89 -12.51 27.36
CA LEU A 346 16.16 -12.84 28.59
C LEU A 346 15.85 -14.32 28.70
N ASN A 347 15.43 -14.95 27.60
CA ASN A 347 15.17 -16.38 27.54
C ASN A 347 16.43 -17.16 27.92
N GLN A 348 17.61 -16.78 27.41
CA GLN A 348 18.88 -17.39 27.80
C GLN A 348 19.21 -17.16 29.27
N LYS A 349 19.07 -15.93 29.78
CA LYS A 349 19.30 -15.63 31.21
C LYS A 349 18.38 -16.45 32.12
N LEU A 350 17.14 -16.66 31.69
CA LEU A 350 16.20 -17.52 32.37
C LEU A 350 16.79 -18.94 32.41
N ASP A 351 17.19 -19.51 31.28
CA ASP A 351 17.75 -20.88 31.20
C ASP A 351 18.95 -21.12 32.13
N TYR A 352 19.81 -20.12 32.32
CA TYR A 352 20.98 -20.19 33.20
C TYR A 352 20.72 -19.82 34.66
N ALA A 353 19.55 -19.26 35.00
CA ALA A 353 19.21 -19.01 36.39
C ALA A 353 19.22 -20.34 37.15
N GLU A 354 20.00 -20.46 38.23
CA GLU A 354 20.00 -21.64 39.09
C GLU A 354 18.61 -21.84 39.71
N TYR A 355 17.73 -22.54 39.00
CA TYR A 355 16.41 -22.85 39.51
C TYR A 355 16.58 -23.84 40.66
N ARG A 356 16.09 -23.50 41.85
CA ARG A 356 15.94 -24.46 42.94
C ARG A 356 15.04 -25.60 42.44
N LYS A 357 15.70 -26.69 42.02
CA LYS A 357 15.32 -27.54 40.89
C LYS A 357 14.17 -28.52 41.13
N LYS A 358 13.21 -28.25 42.01
CA LYS A 358 12.12 -29.22 42.26
C LYS A 358 10.70 -28.69 42.47
N TYR A 359 10.45 -27.42 42.78
CA TYR A 359 9.14 -27.04 43.34
C TYR A 359 8.56 -25.67 42.93
N PHE A 360 8.87 -25.10 41.75
CA PHE A 360 8.09 -23.94 41.30
C PHE A 360 6.62 -24.37 41.12
N ASN A 361 5.75 -23.90 42.00
CA ASN A 361 4.34 -24.25 42.00
C ASN A 361 3.52 -23.14 42.68
N LEU A 362 2.49 -22.67 42.00
CA LEU A 362 1.55 -21.67 42.51
C LEU A 362 0.31 -22.30 43.15
N ASN A 363 0.32 -23.63 43.35
CA ASN A 363 -0.71 -24.36 44.08
C ASN A 363 -0.13 -24.90 45.40
N PRO A 364 -0.51 -24.31 46.55
CA PRO A 364 -0.05 -24.72 47.87
C PRO A 364 -0.31 -26.20 48.20
N ILE A 365 -1.45 -26.77 47.74
CA ILE A 365 -1.85 -28.15 48.03
C ILE A 365 -0.88 -29.12 47.35
N TYR A 366 -0.66 -28.95 46.05
CA TYR A 366 0.29 -29.79 45.31
C TYR A 366 1.72 -29.63 45.82
N LEU A 367 2.09 -28.41 46.23
CA LEU A 367 3.42 -28.17 46.79
C LEU A 367 3.61 -28.90 48.12
N PHE A 368 2.62 -28.83 49.02
CA PHE A 368 2.63 -29.56 50.29
C PHE A 368 2.68 -31.08 50.06
N GLU A 369 1.85 -31.62 49.16
CA GLU A 369 1.82 -33.04 48.81
C GLU A 369 3.16 -33.51 48.23
N SER A 370 3.79 -32.70 47.37
CA SER A 370 5.10 -33.02 46.79
C SER A 370 6.26 -33.03 47.80
N ILE A 371 6.15 -32.26 48.89
CA ILE A 371 7.20 -32.14 49.91
C ILE A 371 7.00 -33.15 51.04
N THR A 372 5.75 -33.38 51.43
CA THR A 372 5.40 -34.20 52.62
C THR A 372 4.91 -35.61 52.26
N GLY A 373 4.49 -35.84 51.01
CA GLY A 373 3.83 -37.08 50.58
C GLY A 373 2.37 -37.21 51.04
N ILE A 374 1.83 -36.21 51.76
CA ILE A 374 0.48 -36.24 52.33
C ILE A 374 -0.37 -35.18 51.64
N LYS A 375 -1.62 -35.54 51.29
CA LYS A 375 -2.58 -34.59 50.74
C LYS A 375 -3.24 -33.78 51.87
N PRO A 376 -3.07 -32.44 51.89
CA PRO A 376 -3.68 -31.60 52.92
C PRO A 376 -5.19 -31.44 52.68
N LYS A 377 -5.96 -31.18 53.73
CA LYS A 377 -7.42 -31.01 53.66
C LYS A 377 -7.81 -29.69 53.00
N ASN A 378 -7.05 -28.64 53.27
CA ASN A 378 -7.31 -27.30 52.80
C ASN A 378 -6.00 -26.50 52.64
N ILE A 379 -6.12 -25.30 52.07
CA ILE A 379 -4.98 -24.44 51.76
C ILE A 379 -4.31 -23.92 53.03
N ASP A 380 -5.07 -23.68 54.09
CA ASP A 380 -4.53 -23.21 55.37
C ASP A 380 -3.60 -24.26 56.00
N GLU A 381 -3.96 -25.55 55.94
CA GLU A 381 -3.11 -26.65 56.38
C GLU A 381 -1.83 -26.74 55.53
N ALA A 382 -1.97 -26.60 54.20
CA ALA A 382 -0.81 -26.57 53.30
C ALA A 382 0.14 -25.39 53.61
N MET A 383 -0.43 -24.22 53.85
CA MET A 383 0.27 -22.96 54.14
C MET A 383 0.71 -22.83 55.61
N SER A 384 0.49 -23.85 56.44
CA SER A 384 1.05 -23.90 57.80
C SER A 384 2.49 -24.40 57.83
N ASN A 385 2.94 -25.09 56.77
CA ASN A 385 4.30 -25.60 56.66
C ASN A 385 5.28 -24.49 56.21
N SER A 386 6.28 -24.19 57.03
CA SER A 386 7.26 -23.11 56.77
C SER A 386 8.05 -23.29 55.47
N THR A 387 8.35 -24.53 55.08
CA THR A 387 9.05 -24.82 53.82
C THR A 387 8.15 -24.56 52.60
N VAL A 388 6.87 -24.91 52.70
CA VAL A 388 5.84 -24.66 51.67
C VAL A 388 5.66 -23.16 51.47
N ILE A 389 5.51 -22.38 52.54
CA ILE A 389 5.39 -20.92 52.49
C ILE A 389 6.60 -20.29 51.79
N LYS A 390 7.82 -20.71 52.17
CA LYS A 390 9.06 -20.15 51.61
C LYS A 390 9.14 -20.40 50.09
N ILE A 391 8.92 -21.63 49.65
CA ILE A 391 9.00 -21.99 48.22
C ILE A 391 7.86 -21.32 47.42
N PHE A 392 6.66 -21.25 48.00
CA PHE A 392 5.52 -20.59 47.36
C PHE A 392 5.76 -19.08 47.18
N ASN A 393 6.29 -18.39 48.20
CA ASN A 393 6.64 -16.98 48.11
C ASN A 393 7.81 -16.73 47.13
N ASP A 394 8.84 -17.59 47.15
CA ASP A 394 9.93 -17.55 46.17
C ASP A 394 9.38 -17.70 44.73
N SER A 395 8.40 -18.59 44.53
CA SER A 395 7.73 -18.79 43.23
C SER A 395 6.93 -17.57 42.78
N LYS A 396 6.21 -16.90 43.70
CA LYS A 396 5.49 -15.66 43.39
C LYS A 396 6.46 -14.53 43.01
N GLN A 397 7.53 -14.33 43.78
CA GLN A 397 8.53 -13.31 43.49
C GLN A 397 9.23 -13.57 42.16
N PHE A 398 9.54 -14.83 41.86
CA PHE A 398 10.09 -15.23 40.56
C PHE A 398 9.15 -14.81 39.41
N LEU A 399 7.87 -15.18 39.50
CA LEU A 399 6.89 -14.85 38.47
C LEU A 399 6.75 -13.33 38.30
N MET A 400 6.61 -12.60 39.41
CA MET A 400 6.48 -11.14 39.40
C MET A 400 7.71 -10.46 38.78
N HIS A 401 8.92 -10.88 39.16
CA HIS A 401 10.15 -10.31 38.66
C HIS A 401 10.24 -10.47 37.14
N TRP A 402 10.14 -11.72 36.64
CA TRP A 402 10.31 -11.98 35.22
C TRP A 402 9.17 -11.40 34.38
N ALA A 403 7.92 -11.48 34.83
CA ALA A 403 6.80 -10.87 34.11
C ALA A 403 6.95 -9.36 33.95
N ASN A 404 7.43 -8.65 34.99
CA ASN A 404 7.72 -7.23 34.90
C ASN A 404 8.86 -6.94 33.92
N VAL A 405 9.96 -7.71 33.98
CA VAL A 405 11.11 -7.52 33.08
C VAL A 405 10.72 -7.73 31.61
N TYR A 406 9.90 -8.75 31.30
CA TYR A 406 9.35 -8.92 29.95
C TYR A 406 8.40 -7.77 29.57
N ALA A 407 7.47 -7.40 30.45
CA ALA A 407 6.52 -6.32 30.18
C ALA A 407 7.20 -4.98 29.92
N ASP A 408 8.28 -4.65 30.64
CA ASP A 408 9.05 -3.43 30.44
C ASP A 408 9.72 -3.39 29.05
N ILE A 409 10.15 -4.54 28.52
CA ILE A 409 10.70 -4.62 27.14
C ILE A 409 9.60 -4.52 26.09
N LEU A 410 8.47 -5.20 26.32
CA LEU A 410 7.38 -5.31 25.35
C LEU A 410 6.56 -4.03 25.23
N PHE A 411 6.35 -3.34 26.35
CA PHE A 411 5.40 -2.23 26.46
C PHE A 411 6.03 -0.93 26.96
N GLY A 412 7.23 -0.98 27.54
CA GLY A 412 7.91 0.21 28.09
C GLY A 412 8.44 1.17 27.02
N LYS A 413 8.48 0.76 25.74
CA LYS A 413 8.87 1.61 24.60
C LYS A 413 7.81 1.58 23.53
N VAL A 414 7.67 2.69 22.81
CA VAL A 414 6.79 2.76 21.63
C VAL A 414 7.32 1.84 20.55
N ILE A 415 6.48 0.93 20.08
CA ILE A 415 6.79 -0.01 18.99
C ILE A 415 6.01 0.43 17.75
N GLU A 416 6.72 0.55 16.62
CA GLU A 416 6.10 0.81 15.31
C GLU A 416 5.59 -0.51 14.73
N TYR A 417 4.29 -0.72 14.87
CA TYR A 417 3.58 -1.82 14.21
C TYR A 417 3.26 -1.46 12.75
N PRO A 418 3.13 -2.46 11.85
CA PRO A 418 2.73 -2.21 10.47
C PRO A 418 1.35 -1.55 10.38
N ASP A 419 1.18 -0.66 9.41
CA ASP A 419 -0.07 0.07 9.19
C ASP A 419 -1.27 -0.85 8.96
N ILE A 420 -1.08 -2.00 8.28
CA ILE A 420 -2.13 -3.01 8.10
C ILE A 420 -2.62 -3.58 9.45
N VAL A 421 -1.72 -3.82 10.41
CA VAL A 421 -2.07 -4.30 11.75
C VAL A 421 -2.89 -3.25 12.49
N ARG A 422 -2.52 -1.97 12.33
CA ARG A 422 -3.26 -0.85 12.92
C ARG A 422 -4.66 -0.75 12.34
N TYR A 423 -4.78 -0.83 11.02
CA TYR A 423 -6.06 -0.81 10.33
C TYR A 423 -7.00 -1.91 10.83
N ILE A 424 -6.54 -3.17 10.85
CA ILE A 424 -7.39 -4.30 11.25
C ILE A 424 -7.72 -4.26 12.75
N ALA A 425 -6.82 -3.77 13.61
CA ALA A 425 -7.08 -3.59 15.04
C ALA A 425 -8.16 -2.53 15.30
N VAL A 426 -8.10 -1.40 14.58
CA VAL A 426 -9.14 -0.35 14.66
C VAL A 426 -10.47 -0.85 14.10
N SER A 427 -10.46 -1.60 12.99
CA SER A 427 -11.67 -2.23 12.45
C SER A 427 -12.28 -3.19 13.47
N ALA A 428 -11.47 -4.08 14.06
CA ALA A 428 -11.90 -5.02 15.08
C ALA A 428 -12.47 -4.32 16.32
N ARG A 429 -11.89 -3.19 16.75
CA ARG A 429 -12.44 -2.36 17.83
C ARG A 429 -13.86 -1.90 17.54
N ASN A 430 -14.07 -1.35 16.34
CA ASN A 430 -15.36 -0.84 15.94
C ASN A 430 -16.40 -1.96 15.84
N ASP A 431 -16.00 -3.13 15.34
CA ASP A 431 -16.90 -4.28 15.21
C ASP A 431 -17.19 -4.96 16.56
N LEU A 432 -16.21 -5.05 17.47
CA LEU A 432 -16.42 -5.49 18.85
C LEU A 432 -17.37 -4.56 19.60
N LYS A 433 -17.20 -3.24 19.47
CA LYS A 433 -18.10 -2.27 20.12
C LYS A 433 -19.52 -2.34 19.57
N LYS A 434 -19.68 -2.60 18.26
CA LYS A 434 -21.01 -2.85 17.66
C LYS A 434 -21.63 -4.14 18.17
N ARG A 435 -20.84 -5.21 18.36
CA ARG A 435 -21.32 -6.50 18.87
C ARG A 435 -21.67 -6.46 20.36
N PHE A 436 -20.90 -5.72 21.16
CA PHE A 436 -21.04 -5.60 22.61
C PHE A 436 -21.24 -4.14 23.04
N PRO A 437 -22.40 -3.53 22.72
CA PRO A 437 -22.62 -2.10 22.95
C PRO A 437 -22.69 -1.71 24.43
N THR A 438 -23.06 -2.64 25.31
CA THR A 438 -23.16 -2.45 26.77
C THR A 438 -21.81 -2.42 27.47
N GLU A 439 -20.78 -3.00 26.85
CA GLU A 439 -19.45 -3.08 27.43
C GLU A 439 -18.74 -1.73 27.35
N SER A 440 -17.93 -1.43 28.38
CA SER A 440 -17.14 -0.19 28.42
C SER A 440 -16.03 -0.22 27.36
N ASP A 441 -15.61 0.96 26.90
CA ASP A 441 -14.51 1.04 25.93
C ASP A 441 -13.19 0.47 26.48
N ALA A 442 -12.97 0.57 27.79
CA ALA A 442 -11.83 -0.04 28.47
C ALA A 442 -11.81 -1.58 28.30
N ILE A 443 -12.96 -2.24 28.44
CA ILE A 443 -13.07 -3.70 28.25
C ILE A 443 -12.79 -4.10 26.80
N ILE A 444 -13.33 -3.33 25.84
CA ILE A 444 -13.08 -3.58 24.41
C ILE A 444 -11.59 -3.39 24.09
N ILE A 445 -10.95 -2.35 24.63
CA ILE A 445 -9.52 -2.11 24.45
C ILE A 445 -8.69 -3.24 25.06
N GLN A 446 -8.99 -3.68 26.28
CA GLN A 446 -8.32 -4.82 26.93
C GLN A 446 -8.42 -6.10 26.09
N ALA A 447 -9.58 -6.39 25.50
CA ALA A 447 -9.77 -7.54 24.62
C ALA A 447 -8.85 -7.49 23.39
N ILE A 448 -8.73 -6.31 22.76
CA ILE A 448 -7.87 -6.11 21.59
C ILE A 448 -6.40 -6.13 21.98
N SER A 449 -6.03 -5.53 23.12
CA SER A 449 -4.67 -5.57 23.66
C SER A 449 -4.22 -7.01 23.93
N ALA A 450 -5.11 -7.85 24.46
CA ALA A 450 -4.83 -9.27 24.67
C ALA A 450 -4.66 -10.02 23.33
N TRP A 451 -5.51 -9.75 22.34
CA TRP A 451 -5.37 -10.31 20.98
C TRP A 451 -4.05 -9.88 20.31
N LEU A 452 -3.69 -8.59 20.38
CA LEU A 452 -2.43 -8.06 19.88
C LEU A 452 -1.23 -8.70 20.59
N TYR A 453 -1.25 -8.78 21.92
CA TYR A 453 -0.19 -9.44 22.68
C TYR A 453 0.00 -10.90 22.27
N LYS A 454 -1.11 -11.63 22.13
CA LYS A 454 -1.07 -13.05 21.78
C LYS A 454 -0.48 -13.27 20.39
N GLY A 455 -0.95 -12.53 19.38
CA GLY A 455 -0.47 -12.68 18.01
C GLY A 455 0.94 -12.11 17.77
N CYS A 456 1.36 -11.06 18.51
CA CYS A 456 2.66 -10.42 18.28
C CYS A 456 3.79 -10.98 19.16
N TRP A 457 3.52 -11.35 20.42
CA TRP A 457 4.56 -11.51 21.43
C TRP A 457 4.54 -12.84 22.17
N MET A 458 3.38 -13.46 22.37
CA MET A 458 3.28 -14.70 23.16
C MET A 458 4.22 -15.78 22.63
N ASN A 459 4.22 -16.00 21.30
CA ASN A 459 5.08 -17.00 20.66
C ASN A 459 6.56 -16.61 20.69
N VAL A 460 6.91 -15.33 20.77
CA VAL A 460 8.30 -14.87 20.87
C VAL A 460 8.88 -15.20 22.25
N ILE A 461 8.08 -15.04 23.31
CA ILE A 461 8.48 -15.38 24.68
C ILE A 461 8.55 -16.90 24.86
N SER A 462 7.55 -17.62 24.35
CA SER A 462 7.47 -19.07 24.47
C SER A 462 8.14 -19.83 23.32
N ALA A 463 8.97 -19.17 22.51
CA ALA A 463 9.74 -19.81 21.45
C ALA A 463 10.81 -20.74 22.06
N GLU A 464 11.00 -21.90 21.45
CA GLU A 464 12.22 -22.67 21.61
C GLU A 464 13.32 -21.89 20.88
N ASN A 465 14.36 -21.43 21.61
CA ASN A 465 15.40 -20.59 21.04
C ASN A 465 16.21 -21.41 20.00
N LEU A 466 15.81 -21.38 18.73
CA LEU A 466 16.42 -22.13 17.63
C LEU A 466 17.74 -21.52 17.08
N ASP A 467 18.15 -20.34 17.57
CA ASP A 467 19.21 -19.54 16.94
C ASP A 467 20.59 -19.63 17.60
N VAL A 468 20.72 -20.29 18.75
CA VAL A 468 22.02 -20.54 19.37
C VAL A 468 22.21 -22.02 19.56
N ILE A 469 23.14 -22.59 18.78
CA ILE A 469 23.68 -23.93 18.99
C ILE A 469 24.40 -23.89 20.35
N THR A 470 23.67 -24.07 21.44
CA THR A 470 24.26 -24.32 22.76
C THR A 470 24.28 -25.81 23.00
N GLU A 471 25.49 -26.32 23.19
CA GLU A 471 25.77 -27.68 23.64
C GLU A 471 24.98 -28.01 24.91
N LYS A 472 24.24 -29.12 24.86
CA LYS A 472 23.65 -29.86 25.99
C LYS A 472 22.65 -29.08 26.86
N SER A 473 21.42 -29.60 27.01
CA SER A 473 20.91 -30.12 28.31
C SER A 473 19.38 -30.22 28.40
N LYS A 474 18.89 -31.40 28.85
CA LYS A 474 17.67 -31.66 29.65
C LYS A 474 16.59 -30.55 29.65
N GLU A 475 15.65 -30.63 28.72
CA GLU A 475 15.00 -29.46 28.10
C GLU A 475 13.50 -29.23 28.42
N TYR A 476 12.99 -29.58 29.61
CA TYR A 476 11.55 -29.43 29.92
C TYR A 476 11.13 -28.33 30.93
N PRO A 477 11.94 -27.91 31.94
CA PRO A 477 11.46 -26.93 32.93
C PRO A 477 11.38 -25.48 32.44
N ALA A 478 12.36 -25.01 31.65
CA ALA A 478 12.49 -23.59 31.31
C ALA A 478 11.40 -23.09 30.35
N LEU A 479 11.05 -23.88 29.33
CA LEU A 479 9.94 -23.59 28.42
C LEU A 479 8.59 -23.50 29.17
N ALA A 480 8.37 -24.37 30.15
CA ALA A 480 7.18 -24.33 31.01
C ALA A 480 7.11 -23.03 31.83
N PHE A 481 8.25 -22.53 32.33
CA PHE A 481 8.31 -21.23 33.00
C PHE A 481 7.99 -20.08 32.05
N ARG A 482 8.59 -20.04 30.85
CA ARG A 482 8.28 -19.00 29.85
C ARG A 482 6.81 -18.98 29.47
N LYS A 483 6.19 -20.14 29.26
CA LYS A 483 4.73 -20.26 29.01
C LYS A 483 3.91 -19.73 30.18
N THR A 484 4.33 -20.02 31.42
CA THR A 484 3.65 -19.53 32.63
C THR A 484 3.76 -18.02 32.77
N ILE A 485 4.97 -17.47 32.58
CA ILE A 485 5.23 -16.03 32.60
C ILE A 485 4.41 -15.31 31.52
N SER A 486 4.44 -15.83 30.29
CA SER A 486 3.70 -15.27 29.16
C SER A 486 2.18 -15.26 29.40
N LYS A 487 1.64 -16.34 30.00
CA LYS A 487 0.23 -16.42 30.38
C LYS A 487 -0.13 -15.47 31.53
N PHE A 488 0.78 -15.26 32.48
CA PHE A 488 0.59 -14.28 33.56
C PHE A 488 0.57 -12.84 33.01
N ILE A 489 1.40 -12.52 32.01
CA ILE A 489 1.36 -11.23 31.31
C ILE A 489 0.01 -11.05 30.59
N GLU A 490 -0.49 -12.07 29.86
CA GLU A 490 -1.83 -12.03 29.23
C GLU A 490 -2.93 -11.75 30.27
N TYR A 491 -2.90 -12.47 31.40
CA TYR A 491 -3.83 -12.27 32.52
C TYR A 491 -3.76 -10.84 33.08
N SER A 492 -2.55 -10.28 33.12
CA SER A 492 -2.30 -8.93 33.60
C SER A 492 -2.84 -7.88 32.64
N ILE A 493 -2.71 -8.06 31.33
CA ILE A 493 -3.29 -7.18 30.30
C ILE A 493 -4.82 -7.12 30.44
N LEU A 494 -5.45 -8.25 30.73
CA LEU A 494 -6.90 -8.33 30.98
C LEU A 494 -7.32 -7.79 32.35
N ASN A 495 -6.37 -7.40 33.20
CA ASN A 495 -6.57 -6.95 34.57
C ASN A 495 -7.33 -7.98 35.44
N PHE A 496 -7.09 -9.28 35.21
CA PHE A 496 -7.72 -10.34 35.99
C PHE A 496 -6.99 -10.57 37.31
N GLY A 497 -7.36 -9.80 38.34
CA GLY A 497 -6.83 -9.95 39.70
C GLY A 497 -7.39 -11.16 40.46
N TYR A 498 -6.70 -11.52 41.54
CA TYR A 498 -7.15 -12.52 42.51
C TYR A 498 -8.00 -11.86 43.61
N GLY A 499 -9.20 -12.41 43.84
CA GLY A 499 -10.12 -11.97 44.89
C GLY A 499 -10.00 -12.78 46.19
N ALA A 500 -10.96 -12.61 47.10
CA ALA A 500 -10.97 -13.27 48.41
C ALA A 500 -10.93 -14.80 48.35
N GLU A 501 -11.52 -15.41 47.30
CA GLU A 501 -11.52 -16.86 47.08
C GLU A 501 -10.12 -17.44 46.84
N LYS A 502 -9.16 -16.62 46.38
CA LYS A 502 -7.77 -17.01 46.14
C LYS A 502 -6.80 -16.08 46.87
N TYR A 503 -7.13 -15.77 48.12
CA TYR A 503 -6.42 -14.77 48.93
C TYR A 503 -4.90 -14.97 48.98
N TRP A 504 -4.42 -16.23 48.93
CA TRP A 504 -2.99 -16.57 48.97
C TRP A 504 -2.19 -16.06 47.74
N LEU A 505 -2.88 -15.67 46.66
CA LEU A 505 -2.31 -15.10 45.45
C LEU A 505 -2.45 -13.57 45.35
N ASN A 506 -3.14 -12.91 46.29
CA ASN A 506 -3.43 -11.46 46.21
C ASN A 506 -2.17 -10.59 46.09
N SER A 507 -1.02 -11.04 46.60
CA SER A 507 0.25 -10.35 46.45
C SER A 507 0.71 -10.20 44.99
N LEU A 508 0.14 -10.97 44.05
CA LEU A 508 0.41 -10.85 42.62
C LEU A 508 -0.36 -9.67 41.96
N ASN A 509 -1.41 -9.16 42.61
CA ASN A 509 -2.26 -8.10 42.04
C ASN A 509 -1.49 -6.79 41.80
N GLU A 510 -0.44 -6.51 42.57
CA GLU A 510 0.44 -5.37 42.36
C GLU A 510 1.18 -5.45 41.01
N ALA A 511 1.69 -6.63 40.65
CA ALA A 511 2.32 -6.84 39.35
C ALA A 511 1.29 -6.80 38.20
N ILE A 512 0.08 -7.37 38.42
CA ILE A 512 -1.03 -7.36 37.45
C ILE A 512 -1.39 -5.91 37.09
N THR A 513 -1.61 -5.06 38.10
CA THR A 513 -2.00 -3.66 37.90
C THR A 513 -0.90 -2.85 37.23
N LYS A 514 0.37 -3.06 37.61
CA LYS A 514 1.51 -2.42 36.95
C LYS A 514 1.61 -2.80 35.46
N ILE A 515 1.55 -4.09 35.15
CA ILE A 515 1.64 -4.57 33.75
C ILE A 515 0.43 -4.09 32.95
N ASN A 516 -0.77 -4.11 33.53
CA ASN A 516 -1.98 -3.59 32.91
C ASN A 516 -1.80 -2.14 32.47
N ALA A 517 -1.36 -1.26 33.38
CA ALA A 517 -1.18 0.16 33.11
C ALA A 517 -0.16 0.44 31.98
N ILE A 518 0.99 -0.25 31.99
CA ILE A 518 2.00 -0.07 30.94
C ILE A 518 1.49 -0.61 29.60
N SER A 519 0.81 -1.77 29.60
CA SER A 519 0.24 -2.35 28.39
C SER A 519 -0.88 -1.49 27.79
N GLU A 520 -1.72 -0.89 28.64
CA GLU A 520 -2.79 0.00 28.24
C GLU A 520 -2.19 1.26 27.59
N TRP A 521 -1.20 1.88 28.21
CA TRP A 521 -0.50 3.03 27.64
C TRP A 521 0.09 2.73 26.26
N HIS A 522 0.71 1.56 26.10
CA HIS A 522 1.31 1.11 24.84
C HIS A 522 0.28 0.92 23.73
N PHE A 523 -0.79 0.17 23.99
CA PHE A 523 -1.78 -0.19 22.97
C PHE A 523 -2.85 0.89 22.74
N MET A 524 -3.19 1.71 23.73
CA MET A 524 -4.17 2.79 23.58
C MET A 524 -3.77 3.77 22.48
N LYS A 525 -2.51 4.21 22.49
CA LYS A 525 -1.97 5.10 21.45
C LYS A 525 -2.11 4.49 20.06
N PHE A 526 -1.95 3.17 19.95
CA PHE A 526 -2.05 2.42 18.71
C PHE A 526 -3.50 2.25 18.22
N ILE A 527 -4.43 1.95 19.13
CA ILE A 527 -5.83 1.58 18.83
C ILE A 527 -6.75 2.81 18.65
N VAL A 528 -6.43 3.94 19.30
CA VAL A 528 -7.31 5.12 19.33
C VAL A 528 -7.01 6.11 18.20
N GLN A 529 -5.82 6.07 17.60
CA GLN A 529 -5.45 6.94 16.48
C GLN A 529 -6.27 6.66 15.21
N ASN A 530 -6.37 7.67 14.34
CA ASN A 530 -7.00 7.51 13.02
C ASN A 530 -6.28 6.40 12.24
N PRO A 531 -7.00 5.36 11.77
CA PRO A 531 -6.38 4.27 11.04
C PRO A 531 -5.78 4.80 9.73
N PRO A 532 -4.76 4.10 9.20
CA PRO A 532 -4.27 4.41 7.85
C PRO A 532 -5.41 4.21 6.85
N VAL A 533 -5.43 5.03 5.80
CA VAL A 533 -6.48 5.00 4.78
C VAL A 533 -6.17 3.88 3.79
N TYR A 534 -6.81 2.74 3.98
CA TYR A 534 -6.91 1.70 2.97
C TYR A 534 -8.30 1.75 2.34
N SER A 535 -8.36 1.92 1.03
CA SER A 535 -9.63 2.04 0.30
C SER A 535 -9.55 1.36 -1.05
N TYR A 536 -10.63 0.72 -1.42
CA TYR A 536 -10.88 0.21 -2.76
C TYR A 536 -12.33 0.50 -3.11
N ASN A 537 -12.53 1.62 -3.79
CA ASN A 537 -13.86 2.17 -4.05
C ASN A 537 -14.38 1.70 -5.41
N ILE A 538 -15.66 2.00 -5.69
CA ILE A 538 -16.28 1.72 -7.00
C ILE A 538 -15.44 2.27 -8.16
N GLU A 539 -14.86 3.45 -7.95
CA GLU A 539 -13.99 4.12 -8.91
C GLU A 539 -12.70 3.35 -9.23
N ASP A 540 -12.07 2.75 -8.21
CA ASP A 540 -10.87 1.91 -8.35
C ASP A 540 -11.23 0.60 -9.04
N LYS A 541 -12.39 0.02 -8.70
CA LYS A 541 -12.94 -1.17 -9.35
C LYS A 541 -13.21 -0.93 -10.84
N GLU A 542 -13.76 0.22 -11.22
CA GLU A 542 -13.93 0.57 -12.62
C GLU A 542 -12.60 0.78 -13.35
N TRP A 543 -11.59 1.34 -12.67
CA TRP A 543 -10.26 1.50 -13.25
C TRP A 543 -9.59 0.15 -13.50
N ASP A 544 -9.64 -0.76 -12.54
CA ASP A 544 -9.11 -2.12 -12.71
C ASP A 544 -9.80 -2.89 -13.85
N LYS A 545 -11.08 -2.58 -14.13
CA LYS A 545 -11.86 -3.22 -15.20
C LYS A 545 -11.59 -2.66 -16.60
N TYR A 546 -11.52 -1.33 -16.72
CA TYR A 546 -11.53 -0.65 -18.03
C TYR A 546 -10.35 0.28 -18.27
N GLY A 547 -9.50 0.48 -17.25
CA GLY A 547 -8.32 1.31 -17.32
C GLY A 547 -7.28 0.80 -18.32
N PRO A 548 -6.33 1.65 -18.71
CA PRO A 548 -5.25 1.26 -19.61
C PRO A 548 -4.29 0.25 -18.97
N TYR A 549 -4.11 0.31 -17.65
CA TYR A 549 -3.23 -0.56 -16.88
C TYR A 549 -4.04 -1.62 -16.13
N LYS A 550 -3.83 -2.90 -16.48
CA LYS A 550 -4.45 -4.02 -15.78
C LYS A 550 -3.65 -4.39 -14.53
N PRO A 551 -4.29 -4.80 -13.42
CA PRO A 551 -3.57 -5.35 -12.27
C PRO A 551 -2.75 -6.58 -12.69
N VAL A 552 -1.48 -6.62 -12.28
CA VAL A 552 -0.54 -7.70 -12.62
C VAL A 552 -0.30 -8.58 -11.41
N LEU A 553 -0.45 -9.90 -11.58
CA LEU A 553 -0.18 -10.90 -10.55
C LEU A 553 0.94 -11.83 -11.02
N HIS A 554 2.01 -11.92 -10.23
CA HIS A 554 3.03 -12.96 -10.42
C HIS A 554 2.84 -14.06 -9.37
N ILE A 555 2.75 -15.31 -9.81
CA ILE A 555 2.51 -16.46 -8.95
C ILE A 555 3.24 -17.69 -9.49
N THR A 556 3.63 -18.63 -8.62
CA THR A 556 4.18 -19.91 -9.08
C THR A 556 3.06 -20.86 -9.54
N MET A 557 3.36 -21.78 -10.46
CA MET A 557 2.42 -22.83 -10.87
C MET A 557 1.92 -23.66 -9.68
N HIS A 558 2.80 -23.95 -8.72
CA HIS A 558 2.44 -24.61 -7.48
C HIS A 558 1.42 -23.81 -6.65
N GLN A 559 1.67 -22.53 -6.41
CA GLN A 559 0.75 -21.65 -5.67
C GLN A 559 -0.59 -21.51 -6.40
N LEU A 560 -0.58 -21.40 -7.73
CA LEU A 560 -1.77 -21.39 -8.57
C LEU A 560 -2.60 -22.66 -8.37
N ARG A 561 -1.96 -23.83 -8.48
CA ARG A 561 -2.60 -25.14 -8.30
C ARG A 561 -3.20 -25.28 -6.91
N VAL A 562 -2.42 -25.03 -5.85
CA VAL A 562 -2.86 -25.17 -4.47
C VAL A 562 -4.04 -24.24 -4.17
N THR A 563 -3.96 -22.99 -4.63
CA THR A 563 -5.04 -22.01 -4.43
C THR A 563 -6.33 -22.44 -5.11
N LEU A 564 -6.26 -22.87 -6.37
CA LEU A 564 -7.43 -23.34 -7.12
C LEU A 564 -8.00 -24.63 -6.54
N GLN A 565 -7.15 -25.57 -6.13
CA GLN A 565 -7.59 -26.82 -5.53
C GLN A 565 -8.38 -26.57 -4.24
N ARG A 566 -7.86 -25.72 -3.34
CA ARG A 566 -8.57 -25.36 -2.10
C ARG A 566 -9.89 -24.64 -2.41
N LEU A 567 -9.89 -23.71 -3.37
CA LEU A 567 -11.09 -23.02 -3.78
C LEU A 567 -12.15 -23.96 -4.38
N GLN A 568 -11.74 -24.92 -5.21
CA GLN A 568 -12.63 -25.89 -5.85
C GLN A 568 -13.25 -26.87 -4.84
N ASN A 569 -12.49 -27.30 -3.84
CA ASN A 569 -12.99 -28.20 -2.79
C ASN A 569 -14.17 -27.57 -2.00
N ASP A 570 -14.09 -26.27 -1.72
CA ASP A 570 -15.05 -25.57 -0.85
C ASP A 570 -15.94 -24.56 -1.61
N ILE A 571 -15.99 -24.66 -2.95
CA ILE A 571 -16.52 -23.60 -3.81
C ILE A 571 -17.96 -23.20 -3.51
N ASN A 572 -18.82 -24.16 -3.14
CA ASN A 572 -20.25 -23.94 -2.93
C ASN A 572 -20.57 -23.16 -1.65
N GLU A 573 -19.63 -23.13 -0.71
CA GLU A 573 -19.75 -22.39 0.54
C GLU A 573 -19.08 -21.03 0.44
N VAL A 574 -18.05 -20.94 -0.41
CA VAL A 574 -17.31 -19.70 -0.69
C VAL A 574 -18.11 -18.79 -1.63
N ILE A 575 -18.55 -19.33 -2.77
CA ILE A 575 -19.18 -18.59 -3.86
C ILE A 575 -20.62 -19.09 -4.07
N PRO A 576 -21.62 -18.20 -4.18
CA PRO A 576 -23.00 -18.60 -4.44
C PRO A 576 -23.13 -19.55 -5.65
N GLN A 577 -23.84 -20.67 -5.47
CA GLN A 577 -24.00 -21.73 -6.47
C GLN A 577 -24.57 -21.24 -7.81
N ASN A 578 -25.46 -20.24 -7.76
CA ASN A 578 -26.10 -19.68 -8.95
C ASN A 578 -25.22 -18.68 -9.71
N SER A 579 -24.01 -18.38 -9.21
CA SER A 579 -23.14 -17.41 -9.86
C SER A 579 -22.44 -17.98 -11.10
N ARG A 580 -22.27 -17.13 -12.12
CA ARG A 580 -21.45 -17.43 -13.32
C ARG A 580 -20.02 -17.83 -12.94
N LEU A 581 -19.46 -17.19 -11.89
CA LEU A 581 -18.11 -17.44 -11.41
C LEU A 581 -17.95 -18.83 -10.80
N ASN A 582 -18.92 -19.32 -10.02
CA ASN A 582 -18.88 -20.66 -9.43
C ASN A 582 -18.74 -21.73 -10.52
N ARG A 583 -19.64 -21.74 -11.52
CA ARG A 583 -19.56 -22.67 -12.66
C ARG A 583 -18.23 -22.55 -13.40
N PHE A 584 -17.78 -21.32 -13.62
CA PHE A 584 -16.53 -21.04 -14.34
C PHE A 584 -15.30 -21.63 -13.63
N ILE A 585 -15.22 -21.56 -12.30
CA ILE A 585 -14.12 -22.15 -11.53
C ILE A 585 -14.22 -23.68 -11.51
N THR A 586 -15.42 -24.24 -11.35
CA THR A 586 -15.65 -25.69 -11.37
C THR A 586 -15.22 -26.32 -12.70
N ASP A 587 -15.49 -25.63 -13.81
CA ASP A 587 -15.11 -26.09 -15.15
C ASP A 587 -13.63 -25.84 -15.49
N THR A 588 -12.87 -25.21 -14.60
CA THR A 588 -11.45 -24.88 -14.83
C THR A 588 -10.56 -26.03 -14.39
N LEU A 589 -9.73 -26.53 -15.29
CA LEU A 589 -8.79 -27.61 -14.99
C LEU A 589 -7.66 -27.11 -14.09
N LEU A 590 -7.17 -27.97 -13.19
CA LEU A 590 -5.95 -27.69 -12.42
C LEU A 590 -4.73 -27.67 -13.35
N PRO A 591 -3.78 -26.75 -13.15
CA PRO A 591 -2.55 -26.72 -13.94
C PRO A 591 -1.61 -27.89 -13.59
N ASP A 592 -0.81 -28.30 -14.57
CA ASP A 592 0.28 -29.25 -14.37
C ASP A 592 1.41 -28.58 -13.60
N ASP A 593 1.86 -29.20 -12.51
CA ASP A 593 2.83 -28.61 -11.56
C ASP A 593 4.26 -29.10 -11.86
N ASN A 594 4.75 -28.81 -13.07
CA ASN A 594 6.09 -29.19 -13.50
C ASN A 594 7.12 -28.09 -13.14
N MET A 595 7.76 -28.24 -11.98
CA MET A 595 8.79 -27.34 -11.40
C MET A 595 8.30 -25.92 -11.09
N GLU A 596 9.07 -25.18 -10.28
CA GLU A 596 8.79 -23.81 -9.84
C GLU A 596 8.87 -22.78 -10.98
N GLN A 597 7.85 -22.80 -11.85
CA GLN A 597 7.67 -21.84 -12.92
C GLN A 597 6.82 -20.68 -12.44
N TYR A 598 7.29 -19.46 -12.71
CA TYR A 598 6.55 -18.23 -12.46
C TYR A 598 5.69 -17.89 -13.67
N VAL A 599 4.46 -17.48 -13.41
CA VAL A 599 3.52 -17.00 -14.43
C VAL A 599 3.09 -15.59 -14.06
N THR A 600 3.02 -14.73 -15.08
CA THR A 600 2.50 -13.36 -14.98
C THR A 600 1.10 -13.32 -15.56
N PHE A 601 0.15 -12.86 -14.76
CA PHE A 601 -1.26 -12.72 -15.12
C PHE A 601 -1.66 -11.25 -15.16
N HIS A 602 -2.34 -10.84 -16.22
CA HIS A 602 -2.92 -9.50 -16.33
C HIS A 602 -4.41 -9.58 -16.01
N LEU A 603 -4.76 -9.42 -14.74
CA LEU A 603 -6.09 -9.66 -14.20
C LEU A 603 -7.14 -8.78 -14.86
N HIS A 604 -8.30 -9.37 -15.15
CA HIS A 604 -9.43 -8.66 -15.75
C HIS A 604 -10.75 -9.36 -15.43
N PRO A 605 -11.89 -8.65 -15.43
CA PRO A 605 -13.19 -9.29 -15.21
C PRO A 605 -13.62 -10.18 -16.39
N PHE A 606 -14.77 -10.83 -16.26
CA PHE A 606 -15.46 -11.45 -17.39
C PHE A 606 -15.63 -10.46 -18.53
N ILE A 607 -15.64 -10.97 -19.77
CA ILE A 607 -16.04 -10.16 -20.91
C ILE A 607 -17.53 -9.80 -20.71
N PRO A 608 -17.86 -8.49 -20.68
CA PRO A 608 -19.19 -7.93 -20.83
C PRO A 608 -20.28 -8.73 -21.56
N ASP A 609 -21.46 -8.88 -20.94
CA ASP A 609 -22.72 -9.11 -21.68
C ASP A 609 -23.32 -7.75 -22.17
N GLU A 610 -24.41 -7.72 -22.94
CA GLU A 610 -24.91 -6.53 -23.68
C GLU A 610 -25.02 -5.19 -22.91
N ILE A 611 -25.21 -5.19 -21.59
CA ILE A 611 -25.29 -3.97 -20.75
C ILE A 611 -23.91 -3.31 -20.58
N ASP A 612 -22.85 -4.10 -20.48
CA ASP A 612 -21.47 -3.60 -20.50
C ASP A 612 -21.07 -3.09 -21.90
N ASN A 613 -21.82 -3.44 -22.95
CA ASN A 613 -21.57 -2.89 -24.29
C ASN A 613 -21.74 -1.36 -24.29
N ASN A 614 -22.67 -0.83 -23.49
CA ASN A 614 -22.87 0.62 -23.36
C ASN A 614 -21.75 1.29 -22.58
N ASP A 615 -21.20 0.66 -21.53
CA ASP A 615 -20.07 1.23 -20.78
C ASP A 615 -18.76 1.16 -21.58
N LYS A 616 -18.56 0.08 -22.34
CA LYS A 616 -17.49 -0.03 -23.33
C LYS A 616 -17.65 0.99 -24.45
N LEU A 617 -18.88 1.21 -24.92
CA LEU A 617 -19.19 2.25 -25.91
C LEU A 617 -18.86 3.63 -25.33
N LEU A 618 -19.25 3.93 -24.09
CA LEU A 618 -18.93 5.17 -23.39
C LEU A 618 -17.41 5.39 -23.31
N ARG A 619 -16.64 4.39 -22.88
CA ARG A 619 -15.17 4.47 -22.83
C ARG A 619 -14.55 4.69 -24.20
N ARG A 620 -15.10 4.06 -25.25
CA ARG A 620 -14.65 4.28 -26.63
C ARG A 620 -14.95 5.71 -27.09
N THR A 621 -16.13 6.23 -26.77
CA THR A 621 -16.51 7.63 -27.05
C THR A 621 -15.59 8.60 -26.32
N ILE A 622 -15.28 8.35 -25.05
CA ILE A 622 -14.32 9.14 -24.26
C ILE A 622 -12.98 9.21 -24.98
N ARG A 623 -12.41 8.07 -25.41
CA ARG A 623 -11.14 8.04 -26.17
C ARG A 623 -11.16 8.84 -27.47
N TYR A 624 -12.28 8.81 -28.20
CA TYR A 624 -12.40 9.64 -29.40
C TYR A 624 -12.45 11.14 -29.07
N VAL A 625 -13.12 11.52 -27.97
CA VAL A 625 -13.13 12.90 -27.49
C VAL A 625 -11.75 13.33 -27.01
N GLU A 626 -10.99 12.48 -26.33
CA GLU A 626 -9.60 12.72 -25.94
C GLU A 626 -8.72 13.01 -27.16
N GLN A 627 -8.87 12.22 -28.24
CA GLN A 627 -8.15 12.45 -29.49
C GLN A 627 -8.47 13.83 -30.07
N CYS A 628 -9.75 14.22 -30.14
CA CYS A 628 -10.12 15.56 -30.60
C CYS A 628 -9.49 16.67 -29.72
N LEU A 629 -9.46 16.47 -28.40
CA LEU A 629 -8.84 17.43 -27.47
C LEU A 629 -7.32 17.50 -27.62
N LEU A 630 -6.65 16.38 -27.86
CA LEU A 630 -5.20 16.30 -28.12
C LEU A 630 -4.82 17.01 -29.43
N CYS A 631 -5.72 17.02 -30.42
CA CYS A 631 -5.57 17.80 -31.65
C CYS A 631 -5.74 19.31 -31.46
N GLY A 632 -6.14 19.76 -30.27
CA GLY A 632 -6.31 21.18 -29.94
C GLY A 632 -7.70 21.74 -30.24
N CYS A 633 -8.67 20.91 -30.65
CA CYS A 633 -10.00 21.35 -31.06
C CYS A 633 -10.63 22.31 -30.04
N PRO A 634 -11.05 23.53 -30.44
CA PRO A 634 -11.61 24.51 -29.53
C PRO A 634 -13.09 24.26 -29.21
N GLY A 635 -13.55 24.86 -28.10
CA GLY A 635 -14.92 24.75 -27.61
C GLY A 635 -14.99 24.97 -26.11
N ASN A 636 -16.07 25.59 -25.62
CA ASN A 636 -16.31 25.72 -24.18
C ASN A 636 -17.04 24.49 -23.60
N ASN A 637 -17.69 23.71 -24.46
CA ASN A 637 -18.39 22.47 -24.12
C ASN A 637 -18.32 21.46 -25.29
N LEU A 638 -18.72 20.21 -25.05
CA LEU A 638 -18.53 19.13 -26.03
C LEU A 638 -19.35 19.36 -27.31
N ILE A 639 -20.54 19.95 -27.21
CA ILE A 639 -21.39 20.27 -28.36
C ILE A 639 -20.69 21.29 -29.28
N GLN A 640 -20.11 22.35 -28.72
CA GLN A 640 -19.36 23.36 -29.49
C GLN A 640 -18.12 22.76 -30.16
N LEU A 641 -17.41 21.86 -29.47
CA LEU A 641 -16.24 21.18 -30.03
C LEU A 641 -16.61 20.30 -31.23
N LEU A 642 -17.72 19.57 -31.14
CA LEU A 642 -18.17 18.66 -32.19
C LEU A 642 -18.83 19.37 -33.38
N ALA A 643 -19.46 20.53 -33.16
CA ALA A 643 -20.15 21.29 -34.21
C ALA A 643 -19.22 22.13 -35.09
N ARG A 644 -17.98 22.40 -34.64
CA ARG A 644 -17.03 23.25 -35.36
C ARG A 644 -16.28 22.46 -36.45
N HIS A 645 -16.14 23.08 -37.62
CA HIS A 645 -15.30 22.58 -38.72
C HIS A 645 -13.86 22.34 -38.28
N THR A 646 -13.25 21.25 -38.76
CA THR A 646 -11.83 20.96 -38.47
C THR A 646 -10.91 21.89 -39.24
N LEU A 647 -9.86 22.36 -38.57
CA LEU A 647 -8.79 23.13 -39.21
C LEU A 647 -7.70 22.19 -39.74
N GLN A 648 -7.01 22.60 -40.80
CA GLN A 648 -5.93 21.82 -41.43
C GLN A 648 -4.81 21.45 -40.43
N LYS A 649 -4.46 22.38 -39.52
CA LYS A 649 -3.49 22.14 -38.45
C LYS A 649 -3.93 21.05 -37.46
N GLU A 650 -5.22 21.00 -37.12
CA GLU A 650 -5.78 19.99 -36.20
C GLU A 650 -5.76 18.60 -36.84
N GLU A 651 -6.11 18.54 -38.12
CA GLU A 651 -6.04 17.33 -38.93
C GLU A 651 -4.59 16.82 -39.04
N GLU A 652 -3.60 17.68 -39.31
CA GLU A 652 -2.19 17.29 -39.32
C GLU A 652 -1.71 16.70 -37.97
N VAL A 653 -2.15 17.27 -36.85
CA VAL A 653 -1.85 16.72 -35.51
C VAL A 653 -2.54 15.38 -35.30
N PHE A 654 -3.80 15.25 -35.71
CA PHE A 654 -4.57 14.00 -35.65
C PHE A 654 -3.86 12.87 -36.42
N ARG A 655 -3.38 13.17 -37.63
CA ARG A 655 -2.61 12.24 -38.47
C ARG A 655 -1.31 11.78 -37.81
N LYS A 656 -0.62 12.67 -37.09
CA LYS A 656 0.62 12.33 -36.36
C LYS A 656 0.34 11.45 -35.14
N LEU A 657 -0.79 11.64 -34.45
CA LEU A 657 -1.15 10.87 -33.26
C LEU A 657 -1.50 9.40 -33.56
N LEU A 658 -1.99 9.08 -34.76
CA LEU A 658 -2.49 7.73 -35.12
C LEU A 658 -1.44 6.78 -35.74
N HIS A 659 -0.18 7.22 -35.94
CA HIS A 659 0.86 6.46 -36.65
C HIS A 659 0.35 5.85 -37.98
N HIS A 660 0.16 6.69 -39.00
CA HIS A 660 -0.62 6.37 -40.20
C HIS A 660 -0.33 5.03 -40.92
N LYS A 661 -1.43 4.33 -41.20
CA LYS A 661 -1.67 3.59 -42.46
C LYS A 661 -2.75 4.35 -43.26
N ASN A 662 -2.78 4.21 -44.59
CA ASN A 662 -3.59 5.04 -45.50
C ASN A 662 -5.13 4.91 -45.39
N ASP A 663 -5.66 3.95 -44.63
CA ASP A 663 -7.12 3.64 -44.54
C ASP A 663 -7.82 4.13 -43.24
N GLN A 664 -7.26 5.13 -42.54
CA GLN A 664 -7.84 5.62 -41.27
C GLN A 664 -8.79 6.82 -41.46
N PRO A 665 -9.84 6.94 -40.61
CA PRO A 665 -10.87 8.01 -40.70
C PRO A 665 -10.27 9.40 -40.46
N THR A 666 -10.90 10.46 -41.01
CA THR A 666 -10.51 11.86 -40.76
C THR A 666 -10.94 12.34 -39.36
N LEU A 667 -10.46 13.50 -38.92
CA LEU A 667 -10.90 14.10 -37.65
C LEU A 667 -12.40 14.43 -37.68
N ASP A 668 -12.94 14.87 -38.82
CA ASP A 668 -14.38 15.11 -39.00
C ASP A 668 -15.21 13.82 -39.01
N ASP A 669 -14.70 12.73 -39.60
CA ASP A 669 -15.34 11.40 -39.50
C ASP A 669 -15.41 10.94 -38.04
N THR A 670 -14.37 11.21 -37.27
CA THR A 670 -14.29 10.90 -35.84
C THR A 670 -15.29 11.73 -35.03
N LYS A 671 -15.40 13.04 -35.29
CA LYS A 671 -16.43 13.91 -34.69
C LYS A 671 -17.84 13.41 -35.01
N CYS A 672 -18.11 13.05 -36.27
CA CYS A 672 -19.40 12.49 -36.67
C CYS A 672 -19.68 11.14 -35.99
N HIS A 673 -18.66 10.31 -35.82
CA HIS A 673 -18.77 9.05 -35.09
C HIS A 673 -19.11 9.27 -33.61
N ILE A 674 -18.47 10.25 -32.95
CA ILE A 674 -18.78 10.63 -31.56
C ILE A 674 -20.25 11.05 -31.45
N ILE A 675 -20.76 11.91 -32.33
CA ILE A 675 -22.16 12.37 -32.30
C ILE A 675 -23.14 11.18 -32.37
N ARG A 676 -22.88 10.20 -33.23
CA ARG A 676 -23.71 8.97 -33.33
C ARG A 676 -23.67 8.16 -32.04
N GLN A 677 -22.50 7.99 -31.43
CA GLN A 677 -22.35 7.26 -30.17
C GLN A 677 -23.04 7.97 -28.99
N LEU A 678 -22.94 9.30 -28.92
CA LEU A 678 -23.62 10.11 -27.89
C LEU A 678 -25.14 9.91 -27.93
N SER A 679 -25.72 9.84 -29.13
CA SER A 679 -27.15 9.60 -29.31
C SER A 679 -27.58 8.23 -28.74
N THR A 680 -26.75 7.20 -28.93
CA THR A 680 -27.00 5.85 -28.37
C THR A 680 -26.83 5.83 -26.85
N LEU A 681 -25.79 6.49 -26.34
CA LEU A 681 -25.50 6.58 -24.90
C LEU A 681 -26.55 7.42 -24.15
N GLU A 682 -27.13 8.43 -24.79
CA GLU A 682 -28.21 9.24 -24.24
C GLU A 682 -29.52 8.43 -24.13
N LYS A 683 -29.86 7.62 -25.14
CA LYS A 683 -30.97 6.66 -25.05
C LYS A 683 -30.76 5.66 -23.92
N ALA A 684 -29.52 5.25 -23.67
CA ALA A 684 -29.13 4.38 -22.56
C ALA A 684 -29.01 5.11 -21.21
N LYS A 685 -29.31 6.41 -21.13
CA LYS A 685 -29.21 7.26 -19.92
C LYS A 685 -27.81 7.31 -19.29
N ARG A 686 -26.76 7.07 -20.07
CA ARG A 686 -25.36 7.14 -19.61
C ARG A 686 -24.78 8.55 -19.72
N VAL A 687 -25.27 9.35 -20.65
CA VAL A 687 -24.90 10.76 -20.87
C VAL A 687 -26.17 11.59 -21.13
N THR A 688 -26.07 12.91 -21.04
CA THR A 688 -27.20 13.80 -21.32
C THR A 688 -26.77 15.03 -22.12
N SER A 689 -27.55 15.37 -23.15
CA SER A 689 -27.35 16.59 -23.93
C SER A 689 -27.68 17.86 -23.13
N ILE A 690 -28.56 17.76 -22.12
CA ILE A 690 -29.02 18.88 -21.27
C ILE A 690 -27.83 19.59 -20.59
N ASN A 691 -26.82 18.82 -20.17
CA ASN A 691 -25.62 19.37 -19.54
C ASN A 691 -24.44 19.54 -20.51
N ASN A 692 -24.70 19.58 -21.82
CA ASN A 692 -23.70 19.62 -22.87
C ASN A 692 -22.70 18.45 -22.80
N TYR A 693 -23.16 17.27 -22.35
CA TYR A 693 -22.34 16.07 -22.15
C TYR A 693 -21.18 16.25 -21.15
N GLN A 694 -21.38 17.07 -20.12
CA GLN A 694 -20.37 17.34 -19.07
C GLN A 694 -19.84 16.06 -18.42
N ASN A 695 -20.63 14.98 -18.37
CA ASN A 695 -20.20 13.67 -17.85
C ASN A 695 -18.92 13.15 -18.52
N ILE A 696 -18.78 13.35 -19.84
CA ILE A 696 -17.59 12.93 -20.60
C ILE A 696 -16.39 13.79 -20.22
N VAL A 697 -16.60 15.10 -20.10
CA VAL A 697 -15.54 16.06 -19.72
C VAL A 697 -15.03 15.75 -18.31
N THR A 698 -15.94 15.50 -17.37
CA THR A 698 -15.60 15.10 -16.00
C THR A 698 -14.90 13.73 -15.98
N ALA A 699 -15.30 12.76 -16.82
CA ALA A 699 -14.63 11.47 -16.93
C ALA A 699 -13.18 11.61 -17.40
N ILE A 700 -12.93 12.40 -18.46
CA ILE A 700 -11.58 12.69 -18.95
C ILE A 700 -10.74 13.40 -17.89
N ALA A 701 -11.33 14.34 -17.14
CA ALA A 701 -10.63 15.02 -16.05
C ALA A 701 -10.21 14.05 -14.92
N LYS A 702 -11.07 13.07 -14.59
CA LYS A 702 -10.73 11.98 -13.67
C LYS A 702 -9.62 11.11 -14.23
N ASP A 703 -9.66 10.76 -15.51
CA ASP A 703 -8.62 9.95 -16.16
C ASP A 703 -7.27 10.69 -16.13
N ILE A 704 -7.23 12.02 -16.38
CA ILE A 704 -6.00 12.85 -16.22
C ILE A 704 -5.47 12.78 -14.79
N SER A 705 -6.35 12.91 -13.79
CA SER A 705 -5.96 12.85 -12.38
C SER A 705 -5.42 11.48 -11.99
N ARG A 706 -6.04 10.41 -12.49
CA ARG A 706 -5.63 9.03 -12.24
C ARG A 706 -4.29 8.73 -12.88
N GLU A 707 -4.04 9.21 -14.10
CA GLU A 707 -2.76 9.05 -14.77
C GLU A 707 -1.62 9.75 -14.00
N ASP A 708 -1.84 10.98 -13.53
CA ASP A 708 -0.87 11.68 -12.68
C ASP A 708 -0.63 10.94 -11.34
N ASN A 709 -1.71 10.46 -10.71
CA ASN A 709 -1.61 9.67 -9.48
C ASN A 709 -0.91 8.32 -9.72
N TYR A 710 -1.16 7.67 -10.85
CA TYR A 710 -0.51 6.42 -11.25
C TYR A 710 0.99 6.63 -11.38
N ARG A 711 1.43 7.66 -12.12
CA ARG A 711 2.87 7.96 -12.25
C ARG A 711 3.53 8.25 -10.90
N LYS A 712 2.90 9.07 -10.05
CA LYS A 712 3.41 9.35 -8.70
C LYS A 712 3.48 8.08 -7.85
N SER A 713 2.46 7.25 -7.93
CA SER A 713 2.40 5.97 -7.24
C SER A 713 3.49 5.03 -7.77
N CYS A 714 3.71 4.96 -9.09
CA CYS A 714 4.75 4.15 -9.71
C CYS A 714 6.14 4.56 -9.18
N GLN A 715 6.45 5.86 -9.15
CA GLN A 715 7.72 6.36 -8.60
C GLN A 715 7.90 6.03 -7.12
N LEU A 716 6.87 6.21 -6.29
CA LEU A 716 6.91 5.83 -4.87
C LEU A 716 7.07 4.32 -4.68
N GLN A 717 6.40 3.53 -5.52
CA GLN A 717 6.50 2.08 -5.50
C GLN A 717 7.87 1.59 -5.94
N LEU A 718 8.49 2.20 -6.95
CA LEU A 718 9.87 1.92 -7.35
C LEU A 718 10.85 2.14 -6.19
N MET A 719 10.72 3.26 -5.47
CA MET A 719 11.55 3.51 -4.27
C MET A 719 11.31 2.47 -3.17
N THR A 720 10.06 2.03 -3.00
CA THR A 720 9.66 1.07 -1.96
C THR A 720 10.11 -0.34 -2.31
N ILE A 721 9.93 -0.78 -3.55
CA ILE A 721 10.31 -2.10 -4.02
C ILE A 721 11.82 -2.28 -4.01
N HIS A 722 12.61 -1.25 -4.38
CA HIS A 722 14.06 -1.31 -4.26
C HIS A 722 14.51 -1.54 -2.81
N LYS A 723 13.91 -0.83 -1.84
CA LYS A 723 14.19 -1.06 -0.42
C LYS A 723 13.79 -2.47 0.03
N LEU A 724 12.66 -2.98 -0.46
CA LEU A 724 12.19 -4.34 -0.16
C LEU A 724 13.16 -5.39 -0.73
N VAL A 725 13.55 -5.26 -1.99
CA VAL A 725 14.52 -6.16 -2.65
C VAL A 725 15.83 -6.20 -1.88
N CYS A 726 16.43 -5.04 -1.56
CA CYS A 726 17.67 -5.01 -0.78
C CYS A 726 17.51 -5.69 0.59
N HIS A 727 16.37 -5.50 1.26
CA HIS A 727 16.11 -6.18 2.54
C HIS A 727 16.00 -7.70 2.36
N LEU A 728 15.25 -8.16 1.35
CA LEU A 728 15.08 -9.58 1.07
C LEU A 728 16.39 -10.27 0.67
N GLU A 729 17.26 -9.58 -0.07
CA GLU A 729 18.60 -10.06 -0.39
C GLU A 729 19.46 -10.20 0.87
N ASN A 730 19.42 -9.22 1.76
CA ASN A 730 20.12 -9.28 3.06
C ASN A 730 19.62 -10.44 3.92
N THR A 731 18.30 -10.64 3.98
CA THR A 731 17.70 -11.78 4.69
C THR A 731 18.17 -13.11 4.09
N ARG A 732 18.19 -13.23 2.76
CA ARG A 732 18.73 -14.42 2.07
C ARG A 732 20.20 -14.66 2.40
N PHE A 733 20.98 -13.59 2.41
CA PHE A 733 22.40 -13.65 2.75
C PHE A 733 22.63 -14.10 4.20
N ASN A 734 21.81 -13.61 5.14
CA ASN A 734 21.84 -14.09 6.53
C ASN A 734 21.51 -15.57 6.62
N TYR A 735 20.51 -16.04 5.86
CA TYR A 735 20.21 -17.47 5.81
C TYR A 735 21.39 -18.28 5.26
N ARG A 736 22.03 -17.84 4.18
CA ARG A 736 23.24 -18.51 3.65
C ARG A 736 24.36 -18.59 4.67
N LYS A 737 24.65 -17.49 5.37
CA LYS A 737 25.64 -17.47 6.45
C LYS A 737 25.33 -18.48 7.56
N ARG A 738 24.04 -18.64 7.91
CA ARG A 738 23.62 -19.65 8.89
C ARG A 738 23.85 -21.07 8.36
N LEU A 739 23.51 -21.35 7.10
CA LEU A 739 23.81 -22.65 6.47
C LEU A 739 25.31 -22.92 6.43
N GLU A 740 26.15 -21.93 6.11
CA GLU A 740 27.61 -22.05 6.14
C GLU A 740 28.14 -22.34 7.55
N ARG A 741 27.54 -21.74 8.60
CA ARG A 741 27.87 -22.07 9.99
C ARG A 741 27.55 -23.52 10.32
N TYR A 742 26.41 -24.06 9.87
CA TYR A 742 26.13 -25.49 10.02
C TYR A 742 27.17 -26.34 9.30
N VAL A 743 27.52 -25.99 8.05
CA VAL A 743 28.57 -26.71 7.30
C VAL A 743 29.90 -26.69 8.06
N ASN A 744 30.32 -25.54 8.59
CA ASN A 744 31.57 -25.42 9.34
C ASN A 744 31.53 -26.13 10.69
N TYR A 745 30.39 -26.10 11.38
CA TYR A 745 30.18 -26.86 12.61
C TYR A 745 30.32 -28.36 12.35
N LEU A 746 29.68 -28.88 11.30
CA LEU A 746 29.76 -30.29 10.94
C LEU A 746 31.17 -30.72 10.52
N LYS A 747 31.95 -29.82 9.87
CA LYS A 747 33.37 -30.11 9.55
C LYS A 747 34.22 -30.32 10.81
N LYS A 748 34.03 -29.52 11.86
CA LYS A 748 34.76 -29.65 13.14
C LYS A 748 34.47 -30.93 13.92
N PHE A 749 33.42 -31.67 13.57
CA PHE A 749 33.12 -32.98 14.18
C PHE A 749 33.75 -34.16 13.41
N ASN A 750 34.15 -33.94 12.15
CA ASN A 750 34.82 -34.94 11.32
C ASN A 750 36.36 -34.91 11.45
N ASP A 751 36.91 -33.78 11.91
CA ASP A 751 38.33 -33.62 12.29
C ASP A 751 38.50 -33.95 13.78
#